data_AF-A0A7C1JPG1-F1
#
_entry.id   AF-A0A7C1JPG1-F1
#
_cell.length_a   1.000
_cell.length_b   1.000
_cell.length_c   1.000
_cell.angle_alpha   90.00
_cell.angle_beta   90.00
_cell.angle_gamma   90.00
#
_symmetry.space_group_name_H-M   'P 1'
#
loop_
_entity.id
_entity.type
_entity.pdbx_description
1 polymer ?
#
loop_
_entity_poly.entity_id
_entity_poly.type
_entity_poly.pdbx_seq_one_letter_code
_entity_poly.pdbx_strand_id
1 'polypeptide(L)'
;MSTNKFTYKLFANTGVQIICVPLRNVRYTSSQVGYGWQYCRCVGSQAKHAPQTYHYIQWQIIPRSDITRLYLAVDTSCGDPEEGYFCDLRSLARDLHVRLEGLLDLEGNPLRGLPPIELVISPASATSGDPRHVHMVVDFGNSRTGALLLEVAGEITLEPRMLPLELLNRYMLDSWDHNGQYQSRPANRWFPSKTHWCTTPYLLPEAIRKTEYYTIEPANRGLFGWGKPKQQKSEKLVTPRLFDDLSMVRMGREAEDMLRLMRAEGDIRTGVSSPKRYLWADDDSWLEGANWHMADPANRCQTGNYAALLQGPLLKYIHEDDRDFLLAEQEPPEEQFATEVPLKPRHAPRALMAAALYELLCQAYMYVNSVAYREATGDVGRAREICTLTLSYPSGMIQEERQRFEWQAQKAVNIFIRTLGKNQSIKPQVRLGIDEASAVHLTYIWSELRMLGQDPRIWFSTVRQERGPAQSESRQSAQVAPPAGARRGVAPVLGSAVLPRSRPPSDLPGNGEEIRIACIDVGGGTTDLMIARYTLQPGIDDKIRGEVLHQDGINLGGDQLVKRLLECIIVPHLAEAIGLEAEDVQLLFGPEVPRNREIRLQRIRWMNHLLVPLALAYLACAAEELPEEVISHTNPDIVDPEIIKSLQDAIDKLRGPGYCNVSQELNLYFDKAAFEKVASEVFDELLYDFCRRICNYRADVVLLAGLPSKLSFIQQLVRTYVPLA
;
A
#
# COMPACT_ATOMS: atom_id res chain seq x y z
N MET A 1 -25.93 -5.73 39.35
CA MET A 1 -25.58 -5.15 38.03
C MET A 1 -24.54 -6.06 37.42
N SER A 2 -24.86 -6.78 36.34
CA SER A 2 -23.88 -7.68 35.72
C SER A 2 -22.74 -6.82 35.17
N THR A 3 -21.54 -7.03 35.67
CA THR A 3 -20.34 -6.41 35.10
C THR A 3 -20.18 -7.00 33.71
N ASN A 4 -20.34 -6.18 32.66
CA ASN A 4 -20.06 -6.59 31.29
C ASN A 4 -18.59 -7.04 31.22
N LYS A 5 -18.38 -8.35 31.20
CA LYS A 5 -17.06 -8.97 31.12
C LYS A 5 -16.72 -9.11 29.63
N PHE A 6 -15.67 -8.43 29.18
CA PHE A 6 -15.17 -8.61 27.82
C PHE A 6 -14.13 -9.72 27.80
N THR A 7 -14.41 -10.78 27.06
CA THR A 7 -13.48 -11.90 26.85
C THR A 7 -13.07 -11.93 25.39
N TYR A 8 -11.78 -11.81 25.11
CA TYR A 8 -11.23 -11.82 23.76
C TYR A 8 -10.32 -13.03 23.56
N LYS A 9 -10.57 -13.80 22.50
CA LYS A 9 -9.76 -14.98 22.16
C LYS A 9 -8.83 -14.68 20.99
N LEU A 10 -7.53 -14.81 21.24
CA LEU A 10 -6.44 -14.58 20.31
C LEU A 10 -5.66 -15.88 20.07
N PHE A 11 -4.86 -15.90 19.02
CA PHE A 11 -3.98 -17.03 18.70
C PHE A 11 -2.52 -16.62 18.89
N ALA A 12 -1.74 -17.47 19.54
CA ALA A 12 -0.31 -17.28 19.66
C ALA A 12 0.36 -17.24 18.28
N ASN A 13 1.45 -16.49 18.17
CA ASN A 13 2.29 -16.35 16.99
C ASN A 13 1.59 -15.73 15.76
N THR A 14 0.51 -14.97 15.98
CA THR A 14 -0.24 -14.28 14.91
C THR A 14 0.06 -12.78 14.84
N GLY A 15 1.23 -12.37 15.34
CA GLY A 15 1.68 -10.98 15.36
C GLY A 15 0.90 -10.12 16.34
N VAL A 16 0.74 -8.83 16.02
CA VAL A 16 0.01 -7.87 16.86
C VAL A 16 -1.48 -7.94 16.56
N GLN A 17 -2.30 -8.13 17.59
CA GLN A 17 -3.76 -8.14 17.49
C GLN A 17 -4.35 -6.92 18.18
N ILE A 18 -5.27 -6.22 17.49
CA ILE A 18 -5.92 -5.01 17.99
C ILE A 18 -7.30 -5.37 18.56
N ILE A 19 -7.53 -4.97 19.81
CA ILE A 19 -8.80 -5.13 20.51
C ILE A 19 -9.37 -3.75 20.80
N CYS A 20 -10.67 -3.55 20.56
CA CYS A 20 -11.39 -2.33 20.90
C CYS A 20 -12.38 -2.60 22.03
N VAL A 21 -12.19 -1.94 23.17
CA VAL A 21 -13.08 -1.98 24.34
C VAL A 21 -13.87 -0.68 24.41
N PRO A 22 -15.19 -0.70 24.20
CA PRO A 22 -16.01 0.52 24.28
C PRO A 22 -16.18 0.96 25.74
N LEU A 23 -15.93 2.24 26.03
CA LEU A 23 -16.07 2.82 27.35
C LEU A 23 -17.29 3.77 27.38
N ARG A 24 -18.30 3.42 28.19
CA ARG A 24 -19.53 4.21 28.32
C ARG A 24 -19.42 5.19 29.47
N ASN A 25 -19.74 6.46 29.22
CA ASN A 25 -19.82 7.53 30.22
C ASN A 25 -18.52 7.79 31.00
N VAL A 26 -17.35 7.54 30.39
CA VAL A 26 -16.05 7.87 30.98
C VAL A 26 -15.34 8.90 30.11
N ARG A 27 -14.69 9.86 30.74
CA ARG A 27 -13.83 10.85 30.10
C ARG A 27 -12.50 10.87 30.81
N TYR A 28 -11.43 10.95 30.04
CA TYR A 28 -10.07 11.08 30.53
C TYR A 28 -9.44 12.35 30.00
N THR A 29 -8.51 12.93 30.76
CA THR A 29 -7.71 14.07 30.30
C THR A 29 -6.52 13.60 29.48
N SER A 30 -5.96 14.47 28.63
CA SER A 30 -4.74 14.16 27.89
C SER A 30 -3.54 13.89 28.81
N SER A 31 -3.52 14.43 30.04
CA SER A 31 -2.48 14.11 31.02
C SER A 31 -2.55 12.67 31.53
N GLN A 32 -3.77 12.11 31.64
CA GLN A 32 -3.96 10.73 32.08
C GLN A 32 -3.57 9.72 31.00
N VAL A 33 -3.98 9.96 29.75
CA VAL A 33 -3.89 8.94 28.68
C VAL A 33 -2.80 9.19 27.65
N GLY A 34 -2.26 10.42 27.59
CA GLY A 34 -1.26 10.81 26.60
C GLY A 34 -1.78 10.79 25.17
N TYR A 35 -0.83 10.80 24.23
CA TYR A 35 -1.07 10.68 22.79
C TYR A 35 -0.40 9.40 22.28
N GLY A 36 -1.13 8.60 21.51
CA GLY A 36 -0.64 7.32 20.98
C GLY A 36 -0.60 6.19 22.03
N TRP A 37 0.07 5.10 21.66
CA TRP A 37 0.24 3.91 22.49
C TRP A 37 1.03 4.19 23.77
N GLN A 38 0.63 3.51 24.85
CA GLN A 38 1.19 3.54 26.20
C GLN A 38 1.51 2.12 26.67
N TYR A 39 2.51 1.96 27.54
CA TYR A 39 2.84 0.66 28.14
C TYR A 39 1.74 0.19 29.10
N CYS A 40 1.42 -1.11 29.08
CA CYS A 40 0.37 -1.67 29.92
C CYS A 40 0.89 -2.02 31.33
N ARG A 41 0.37 -1.30 32.34
CA ARG A 41 0.63 -1.54 33.76
C ARG A 41 -0.69 -1.61 34.53
N CYS A 42 -0.82 -2.54 35.47
CA CYS A 42 -2.02 -2.73 36.29
C CYS A 42 -1.69 -2.75 37.78
N VAL A 43 -2.68 -2.42 38.64
CA VAL A 43 -2.56 -2.45 40.12
C VAL A 43 -2.17 -3.84 40.67
N GLY A 44 -2.37 -4.90 39.88
CA GLY A 44 -2.12 -6.29 40.31
C GLY A 44 -3.27 -6.83 41.17
N SER A 45 -3.42 -8.16 41.22
CA SER A 45 -4.52 -8.83 41.93
C SER A 45 -4.41 -8.79 43.45
N GLN A 46 -3.28 -8.32 44.00
CA GLN A 46 -3.08 -8.15 45.44
C GLN A 46 -2.56 -6.74 45.74
N ALA A 47 -3.33 -5.95 46.49
CA ALA A 47 -3.10 -4.53 46.82
C ALA A 47 -1.79 -4.21 47.59
N LYS A 48 -0.88 -5.17 47.78
CA LYS A 48 0.41 -5.04 48.47
C LYS A 48 1.63 -5.25 47.55
N HIS A 49 1.46 -5.47 46.25
CA HIS A 49 2.56 -5.69 45.31
C HIS A 49 2.76 -4.51 44.36
N ALA A 50 3.98 -4.41 43.83
CA ALA A 50 4.31 -3.44 42.78
C ALA A 50 3.40 -3.65 41.56
N PRO A 51 3.09 -2.60 40.78
CA PRO A 51 2.29 -2.72 39.57
C PRO A 51 2.79 -3.83 38.65
N GLN A 52 1.87 -4.65 38.13
CA GLN A 52 2.18 -5.69 37.17
C GLN A 52 2.31 -5.08 35.77
N THR A 53 3.45 -5.29 35.11
CA THR A 53 3.71 -4.83 33.74
C THR A 53 3.48 -5.97 32.75
N TYR A 54 2.74 -5.70 31.69
CA TYR A 54 2.50 -6.62 30.57
C TYR A 54 3.26 -6.12 29.34
N HIS A 55 4.50 -6.57 29.14
CA HIS A 55 5.38 -6.02 28.09
C HIS A 55 4.92 -6.32 26.66
N TYR A 56 3.99 -7.27 26.48
CA TYR A 56 3.37 -7.61 25.19
C TYR A 56 2.03 -6.91 24.96
N ILE A 57 1.60 -6.03 25.86
CA ILE A 57 0.36 -5.27 25.73
C ILE A 57 0.70 -3.78 25.77
N GLN A 58 0.24 -3.07 24.75
CA GLN A 58 0.19 -1.61 24.75
C GLN A 58 -1.26 -1.16 24.68
N TRP A 59 -1.56 0.03 25.19
CA TRP A 59 -2.92 0.56 25.19
C TRP A 59 -2.96 2.00 24.68
N GLN A 60 -4.06 2.39 24.07
CA GLN A 60 -4.33 3.77 23.67
C GLN A 60 -5.80 4.07 23.90
N ILE A 61 -6.11 5.28 24.39
CA ILE A 61 -7.49 5.74 24.49
C ILE A 61 -7.71 6.83 23.45
N ILE A 62 -8.73 6.64 22.60
CA ILE A 62 -9.14 7.65 21.62
C ILE A 62 -10.46 8.25 22.10
N PRO A 63 -10.46 9.50 22.59
CA PRO A 63 -11.69 10.20 22.94
C PRO A 63 -12.43 10.61 21.67
N ARG A 64 -13.70 10.21 21.52
CA ARG A 64 -14.64 10.80 20.55
C ARG A 64 -15.80 11.46 21.28
N SER A 65 -16.50 12.37 20.58
CA SER A 65 -17.55 13.23 21.14
C SER A 65 -18.71 12.47 21.81
N ASP A 66 -18.97 11.25 21.37
CA ASP A 66 -20.06 10.39 21.83
C ASP A 66 -19.59 9.19 22.68
N ILE A 67 -18.52 8.50 22.26
CA ILE A 67 -18.01 7.27 22.90
C ILE A 67 -16.48 7.26 22.95
N THR A 68 -15.93 7.07 24.15
CA THR A 68 -14.50 6.84 24.34
C THR A 68 -14.19 5.36 24.11
N ARG A 69 -13.09 5.05 23.42
CA ARG A 69 -12.66 3.68 23.14
C ARG A 69 -11.26 3.46 23.70
N LEU A 70 -11.09 2.34 24.38
CA LEU A 70 -9.78 1.80 24.76
C LEU A 70 -9.36 0.77 23.71
N TYR A 71 -8.21 1.00 23.11
CA TYR A 71 -7.58 0.04 22.20
C TYR A 71 -6.45 -0.66 22.93
N LEU A 72 -6.35 -1.97 22.75
CA LEU A 72 -5.22 -2.78 23.19
C LEU A 72 -4.51 -3.33 21.96
N ALA A 73 -3.20 -3.11 21.86
CA ALA A 73 -2.32 -3.83 20.95
C ALA A 73 -1.66 -4.96 21.74
N VAL A 74 -2.04 -6.20 21.41
CA VAL A 74 -1.54 -7.40 22.06
C VAL A 74 -0.60 -8.08 21.07
N ASP A 75 0.70 -8.05 21.34
CA ASP A 75 1.64 -8.90 20.61
C ASP A 75 1.42 -10.35 21.06
N THR A 76 1.06 -11.21 20.11
CA THR A 76 0.81 -12.63 20.36
C THR A 76 2.02 -13.50 20.07
N SER A 77 3.16 -12.93 19.68
CA SER A 77 4.44 -13.61 19.47
C SER A 77 5.09 -14.09 20.78
N CYS A 78 4.30 -14.17 21.85
CA CYS A 78 4.71 -14.43 23.21
C CYS A 78 4.96 -15.92 23.46
N GLY A 79 6.00 -16.20 24.25
CA GLY A 79 6.17 -17.48 24.93
C GLY A 79 5.30 -17.61 26.21
N ASP A 80 5.35 -18.79 26.81
CA ASP A 80 4.86 -19.18 28.15
C ASP A 80 5.09 -18.11 29.26
N PRO A 81 4.02 -17.62 29.90
CA PRO A 81 4.07 -16.67 31.02
C PRO A 81 4.73 -17.17 32.29
N GLU A 82 4.80 -18.49 32.53
CA GLU A 82 5.35 -19.05 33.77
C GLU A 82 6.89 -19.03 33.77
N GLU A 83 7.52 -19.02 32.59
CA GLU A 83 8.99 -18.96 32.42
C GLU A 83 9.49 -17.61 31.88
N GLY A 84 8.59 -16.75 31.44
CA GLY A 84 8.87 -15.41 30.91
C GLY A 84 8.93 -15.35 29.39
N TYR A 85 9.05 -14.13 28.87
CA TYR A 85 9.01 -13.72 27.46
C TYR A 85 9.99 -14.43 26.50
N PHE A 86 10.73 -15.45 26.94
CA PHE A 86 11.89 -16.06 26.28
C PHE A 86 11.81 -17.58 26.07
N CYS A 87 10.67 -18.22 26.28
CA CYS A 87 10.52 -19.67 26.06
C CYS A 87 10.21 -20.00 24.59
N ASP A 88 10.41 -21.27 24.24
CA ASP A 88 10.27 -21.80 22.88
C ASP A 88 8.84 -21.54 22.33
N LEU A 89 8.73 -21.21 21.05
CA LEU A 89 7.50 -20.86 20.34
C LEU A 89 6.44 -21.97 20.36
N ARG A 90 6.85 -23.21 20.63
CA ARG A 90 5.99 -24.40 20.80
C ARG A 90 5.56 -24.65 22.25
N SER A 91 6.03 -23.84 23.19
CA SER A 91 5.83 -24.07 24.63
C SER A 91 4.43 -23.76 25.12
N LEU A 92 3.66 -22.94 24.39
CA LEU A 92 2.28 -22.67 24.76
C LEU A 92 1.44 -23.94 24.51
N ALA A 93 1.39 -24.81 25.51
CA ALA A 93 0.66 -26.08 25.46
C ALA A 93 -0.83 -25.93 25.83
N ARG A 94 -1.19 -24.82 26.48
CA ARG A 94 -2.54 -24.52 26.99
C ARG A 94 -2.89 -23.05 26.82
N ASP A 95 -4.18 -22.74 26.92
CA ASP A 95 -4.67 -21.37 26.89
C ASP A 95 -4.01 -20.51 27.97
N LEU A 96 -3.48 -19.36 27.55
CA LEU A 96 -2.96 -18.33 28.43
C LEU A 96 -4.09 -17.34 28.75
N HIS A 97 -4.51 -17.34 30.01
CA HIS A 97 -5.50 -16.40 30.53
C HIS A 97 -4.83 -15.17 31.13
N VAL A 98 -5.17 -13.99 30.60
CA VAL A 98 -4.67 -12.69 31.05
C VAL A 98 -5.84 -11.85 31.50
N ARG A 99 -5.78 -11.35 32.73
CA ARG A 99 -6.81 -10.47 33.30
C ARG A 99 -6.22 -9.10 33.59
N LEU A 100 -6.70 -8.10 32.86
CA LEU A 100 -6.34 -6.70 33.07
C LEU A 100 -7.38 -6.06 33.99
N GLU A 101 -6.93 -5.62 35.16
CA GLU A 101 -7.78 -4.96 36.17
C GLU A 101 -7.00 -3.83 36.83
N GLY A 102 -7.61 -2.65 36.92
CA GLY A 102 -6.94 -1.44 37.42
C GLY A 102 -5.78 -0.99 36.53
N LEU A 103 -6.03 -0.82 35.22
CA LEU A 103 -5.05 -0.24 34.29
C LEU A 103 -4.60 1.14 34.80
N LEU A 104 -3.29 1.38 34.82
CA LEU A 104 -2.69 2.62 35.31
C LEU A 104 -2.59 3.67 34.20
N ASP A 105 -2.84 4.93 34.57
CA ASP A 105 -2.59 6.10 33.75
C ASP A 105 -1.09 6.48 33.73
N LEU A 106 -0.75 7.54 33.00
CA LEU A 106 0.63 8.03 32.88
C LEU A 106 1.25 8.51 34.20
N GLU A 107 0.42 8.85 35.19
CA GLU A 107 0.83 9.30 36.52
C GLU A 107 0.95 8.11 37.50
N GLY A 108 0.64 6.90 37.05
CA GLY A 108 0.66 5.67 37.86
C GLY A 108 -0.60 5.46 38.70
N ASN A 109 -1.67 6.23 38.46
CA ASN A 109 -2.94 6.10 39.15
C ASN A 109 -3.89 5.18 38.36
N PRO A 110 -4.78 4.42 39.02
CA PRO A 110 -5.74 3.57 38.31
C PRO A 110 -6.76 4.40 37.52
N LEU A 111 -6.89 4.14 36.21
CA LEU A 111 -7.92 4.70 35.36
C LEU A 111 -9.31 4.23 35.83
N ARG A 112 -10.11 5.17 36.33
CA ARG A 112 -11.46 4.88 36.81
C ARG A 112 -12.40 4.55 35.65
N GLY A 113 -13.42 3.72 35.92
CA GLY A 113 -14.48 3.40 34.96
C GLY A 113 -14.12 2.35 33.91
N LEU A 114 -12.93 1.74 33.98
CA LEU A 114 -12.56 0.64 33.10
C LEU A 114 -13.15 -0.69 33.61
N PRO A 115 -13.82 -1.47 32.76
CA PRO A 115 -14.22 -2.83 33.12
C PRO A 115 -12.98 -3.75 33.17
N PRO A 116 -13.02 -4.86 33.95
CA PRO A 116 -12.03 -5.91 33.81
C PRO A 116 -12.03 -6.49 32.39
N ILE A 117 -10.85 -6.63 31.79
CA ILE A 117 -10.68 -7.15 30.43
C ILE A 117 -9.97 -8.50 30.53
N GLU A 118 -10.55 -9.52 29.91
CA GLU A 118 -9.97 -10.86 29.91
C GLU A 118 -9.55 -11.25 28.50
N LEU A 119 -8.29 -11.66 28.36
CA LEU A 119 -7.69 -12.12 27.12
C LEU A 119 -7.37 -13.60 27.29
N VAL A 120 -7.65 -14.37 26.25
CA VAL A 120 -7.30 -15.79 26.15
C VAL A 120 -6.43 -15.94 24.92
N ILE A 121 -5.14 -16.21 25.11
CA ILE A 121 -4.22 -16.50 24.02
C ILE A 121 -4.12 -18.02 23.90
N SER A 122 -4.68 -18.57 22.83
CA SER A 122 -4.68 -20.01 22.56
C SER A 122 -3.51 -20.41 21.66
N PRO A 123 -2.98 -21.64 21.79
CA PRO A 123 -2.02 -22.17 20.83
C PRO A 123 -2.62 -22.22 19.42
N ALA A 124 -1.83 -21.89 18.39
CA ALA A 124 -2.28 -21.89 16.99
C ALA A 124 -2.86 -23.24 16.54
N SER A 125 -2.36 -24.35 17.10
CA SER A 125 -2.79 -25.72 16.79
C SER A 125 -3.93 -26.25 17.68
N ALA A 126 -4.30 -25.55 18.76
CA ALA A 126 -5.10 -26.15 19.84
C ALA A 126 -6.60 -26.31 19.56
N THR A 127 -7.13 -25.70 18.50
CA THR A 127 -8.60 -25.64 18.33
C THR A 127 -9.15 -26.36 17.10
N SER A 128 -8.49 -26.33 15.92
CA SER A 128 -9.16 -26.85 14.71
C SER A 128 -8.24 -27.26 13.52
N GLY A 129 -6.95 -27.52 13.75
CA GLY A 129 -5.99 -27.99 12.72
C GLY A 129 -4.97 -26.95 12.27
N ASP A 130 -4.23 -27.25 11.18
CA ASP A 130 -3.14 -26.41 10.66
C ASP A 130 -3.61 -24.99 10.27
N PRO A 131 -2.73 -23.97 10.22
CA PRO A 131 -3.12 -22.65 9.73
C PRO A 131 -3.74 -22.68 8.32
N ARG A 132 -4.70 -21.78 8.04
CA ARG A 132 -5.24 -21.57 6.69
C ARG A 132 -4.28 -20.70 5.88
N HIS A 133 -4.10 -21.04 4.61
CA HIS A 133 -3.28 -20.24 3.70
C HIS A 133 -4.11 -19.13 3.06
N VAL A 134 -3.59 -17.91 3.15
CA VAL A 134 -4.15 -16.73 2.50
C VAL A 134 -3.23 -16.30 1.36
N HIS A 135 -3.81 -16.08 0.19
CA HIS A 135 -3.15 -15.49 -0.96
C HIS A 135 -3.49 -14.01 -1.01
N MET A 136 -2.47 -13.15 -0.97
CA MET A 136 -2.64 -11.71 -1.15
C MET A 136 -2.44 -11.36 -2.62
N VAL A 137 -3.38 -10.64 -3.22
CA VAL A 137 -3.29 -10.09 -4.59
C VAL A 137 -3.37 -8.58 -4.47
N VAL A 138 -2.35 -7.87 -4.95
CA VAL A 138 -2.23 -6.42 -4.82
C VAL A 138 -2.11 -5.81 -6.20
N ASP A 139 -3.02 -4.88 -6.50
CA ASP A 139 -2.87 -3.96 -7.61
C ASP A 139 -2.29 -2.66 -7.08
N PHE A 140 -0.96 -2.53 -7.20
CA PHE A 140 -0.24 -1.36 -6.70
C PHE A 140 -0.19 -0.29 -7.79
N GLY A 141 -1.21 0.57 -7.87
CA GLY A 141 -1.29 1.58 -8.91
C GLY A 141 -0.35 2.77 -8.70
N ASN A 142 -0.29 3.62 -9.73
CA ASN A 142 0.46 4.88 -9.70
C ASN A 142 -0.23 5.98 -8.89
N SER A 143 -1.55 5.85 -8.67
CA SER A 143 -2.37 6.83 -7.94
C SER A 143 -3.18 6.19 -6.81
N ARG A 144 -3.74 5.00 -7.04
CA ARG A 144 -4.49 4.23 -6.05
C ARG A 144 -4.01 2.79 -6.03
N THR A 145 -4.05 2.19 -4.86
CA THR A 145 -3.71 0.79 -4.62
C THR A 145 -4.94 0.07 -4.06
N GLY A 146 -5.15 -1.17 -4.49
CA GLY A 146 -6.15 -2.07 -3.95
C GLY A 146 -5.55 -3.45 -3.70
N ALA A 147 -6.14 -4.20 -2.77
CA ALA A 147 -5.68 -5.55 -2.48
C ALA A 147 -6.84 -6.48 -2.10
N LEU A 148 -6.70 -7.75 -2.48
CA LEU A 148 -7.61 -8.84 -2.20
C LEU A 148 -6.88 -9.93 -1.41
N LEU A 149 -7.59 -10.52 -0.46
CA LEU A 149 -7.18 -11.66 0.34
C LEU A 149 -8.04 -12.84 -0.09
N LEU A 150 -7.40 -13.92 -0.54
CA LEU A 150 -8.07 -15.11 -1.03
C LEU A 150 -7.75 -16.31 -0.14
N GLU A 151 -8.79 -17.00 0.30
CA GLU A 151 -8.72 -18.32 0.90
C GLU A 151 -9.46 -19.33 0.03
N VAL A 152 -8.91 -20.53 -0.11
CA VAL A 152 -9.61 -21.61 -0.79
C VAL A 152 -10.36 -22.44 0.26
N ALA A 153 -11.68 -22.46 0.17
CA ALA A 153 -12.57 -23.23 1.04
C ALA A 153 -13.10 -24.47 0.33
N GLY A 154 -13.51 -25.48 1.09
CA GLY A 154 -14.05 -26.74 0.59
C GLY A 154 -12.99 -27.83 0.37
N GLU A 155 -13.36 -29.08 0.66
CA GLU A 155 -12.48 -30.25 0.51
C GLU A 155 -12.64 -30.95 -0.86
N ILE A 156 -13.84 -30.84 -1.46
CA ILE A 156 -14.21 -31.52 -2.71
C ILE A 156 -14.33 -30.51 -3.85
N THR A 157 -15.02 -29.38 -3.60
CA THR A 157 -15.13 -28.26 -4.53
C THR A 157 -14.38 -27.08 -3.93
N LEU A 158 -13.28 -26.67 -4.57
CA LEU A 158 -12.48 -25.54 -4.13
C LEU A 158 -13.20 -24.23 -4.47
N GLU A 159 -13.83 -23.61 -3.48
CA GLU A 159 -14.50 -22.31 -3.61
C GLU A 159 -13.59 -21.19 -3.08
N PRO A 160 -13.16 -20.25 -3.93
CA PRO A 160 -12.36 -19.12 -3.49
C PRO A 160 -13.22 -18.14 -2.70
N ARG A 161 -12.86 -17.91 -1.43
CA ARG A 161 -13.37 -16.82 -0.60
C ARG A 161 -12.46 -15.62 -0.76
N MET A 162 -13.03 -14.51 -1.22
CA MET A 162 -12.29 -13.29 -1.55
C MET A 162 -12.79 -12.15 -0.69
N LEU A 163 -11.91 -11.52 0.07
CA LEU A 163 -12.20 -10.32 0.87
C LEU A 163 -11.24 -9.20 0.49
N PRO A 164 -11.70 -7.95 0.36
CA PRO A 164 -10.81 -6.82 0.16
C PRO A 164 -9.97 -6.59 1.42
N LEU A 165 -8.69 -6.31 1.25
CA LEU A 165 -7.85 -5.76 2.32
C LEU A 165 -8.25 -4.30 2.52
N GLU A 166 -8.64 -3.96 3.75
CA GLU A 166 -8.91 -2.59 4.14
C GLU A 166 -7.71 -2.02 4.90
N LEU A 167 -7.12 -0.95 4.37
CA LEU A 167 -5.99 -0.28 5.01
C LEU A 167 -6.48 0.50 6.25
N LEU A 168 -6.03 0.07 7.42
CA LEU A 168 -6.39 0.65 8.72
C LEU A 168 -5.49 1.84 9.07
N ASN A 169 -6.09 2.87 9.67
CA ASN A 169 -5.35 3.99 10.24
C ASN A 169 -4.68 3.58 11.57
N ARG A 170 -3.35 3.47 11.59
CA ARG A 170 -2.59 2.99 12.76
C ARG A 170 -2.61 3.93 13.97
N TYR A 171 -2.88 5.23 13.79
CA TYR A 171 -2.91 6.23 14.88
C TYR A 171 -4.31 6.61 15.34
N MET A 172 -5.34 6.40 14.50
CA MET A 172 -6.72 6.84 14.75
C MET A 172 -7.78 5.74 14.57
N LEU A 173 -7.36 4.46 14.48
CA LEU A 173 -8.13 3.19 14.56
C LEU A 173 -9.66 3.35 14.42
N ASP A 174 -10.11 3.85 13.29
CA ASP A 174 -11.47 4.32 13.04
C ASP A 174 -12.40 3.23 12.50
N SER A 175 -11.88 2.02 12.29
CA SER A 175 -12.61 0.86 11.75
C SER A 175 -13.34 0.03 12.81
N TRP A 176 -13.75 0.64 13.93
CA TRP A 176 -14.50 -0.02 15.01
C TRP A 176 -15.76 0.76 15.38
N ASP A 177 -16.86 0.05 15.55
CA ASP A 177 -18.17 0.61 15.89
C ASP A 177 -18.27 1.02 17.38
N HIS A 178 -19.48 1.33 17.84
CA HIS A 178 -19.74 1.70 19.25
C HIS A 178 -19.74 0.50 20.21
N ASN A 179 -19.79 -0.73 19.68
CA ASN A 179 -19.75 -1.98 20.44
C ASN A 179 -18.35 -2.60 20.47
N GLY A 180 -17.37 -1.97 19.82
CA GLY A 180 -16.00 -2.49 19.71
C GLY A 180 -15.86 -3.59 18.65
N GLN A 181 -16.85 -3.73 17.76
CA GLN A 181 -16.78 -4.64 16.62
C GLN A 181 -16.13 -3.94 15.43
N TYR A 182 -15.38 -4.71 14.65
CA TYR A 182 -14.77 -4.21 13.43
C TYR A 182 -15.86 -3.81 12.43
N GLN A 183 -15.75 -2.61 11.87
CA GLN A 183 -16.67 -2.07 10.88
C GLN A 183 -15.92 -1.87 9.56
N SER A 184 -16.29 -2.68 8.56
CA SER A 184 -15.77 -2.56 7.20
C SER A 184 -16.14 -1.21 6.59
N ARG A 185 -15.19 -0.57 5.91
CA ARG A 185 -15.35 0.72 5.24
C ARG A 185 -14.90 0.60 3.78
N PRO A 186 -15.82 0.73 2.81
CA PRO A 186 -15.47 0.66 1.39
C PRO A 186 -14.37 1.64 0.96
N ALA A 187 -14.32 2.83 1.58
CA ALA A 187 -13.29 3.84 1.32
C ALA A 187 -11.85 3.37 1.66
N ASN A 188 -11.70 2.33 2.49
CA ASN A 188 -10.39 1.78 2.88
C ASN A 188 -9.93 0.65 1.94
N ARG A 189 -10.76 0.22 0.98
CA ARG A 189 -10.46 -0.87 0.03
C ARG A 189 -9.62 -0.40 -1.16
N TRP A 190 -9.77 0.87 -1.51
CA TRP A 190 -9.01 1.56 -2.56
C TRP A 190 -8.43 2.85 -1.98
N PHE A 191 -7.13 2.89 -1.78
CA PHE A 191 -6.47 3.98 -1.07
C PHE A 191 -5.37 4.63 -1.89
N PRO A 192 -5.07 5.92 -1.68
CA PRO A 192 -3.93 6.58 -2.32
C PRO A 192 -2.62 5.81 -2.16
N SER A 193 -1.87 5.67 -3.25
CA SER A 193 -0.56 5.00 -3.27
C SER A 193 0.57 5.85 -2.69
N LYS A 194 0.27 7.11 -2.30
CA LYS A 194 1.19 8.01 -1.61
C LYS A 194 1.77 7.30 -0.40
N THR A 195 3.09 7.30 -0.30
CA THR A 195 3.81 6.59 0.75
C THR A 195 4.74 7.58 1.44
N HIS A 196 4.56 7.75 2.75
CA HIS A 196 5.35 8.67 3.56
C HIS A 196 6.00 7.94 4.72
N TRP A 197 7.28 8.24 4.95
CA TRP A 197 8.01 7.85 6.15
C TRP A 197 7.31 8.37 7.39
N CYS A 198 7.20 7.50 8.38
CA CYS A 198 6.57 7.76 9.67
C CYS A 198 7.25 6.93 10.76
N THR A 199 7.09 7.35 12.02
CA THR A 199 7.51 6.52 13.15
C THR A 199 6.82 5.15 13.15
N THR A 200 7.43 4.18 13.81
CA THR A 200 6.82 2.84 13.96
C THR A 200 5.44 2.94 14.60
N PRO A 201 4.49 2.03 14.29
CA PRO A 201 3.15 2.11 14.87
C PRO A 201 3.17 1.97 16.39
N TYR A 202 4.00 1.10 16.95
CA TYR A 202 4.03 0.77 18.38
C TYR A 202 5.27 1.33 19.10
N LEU A 203 5.18 1.42 20.43
CA LEU A 203 6.34 1.70 21.29
C LEU A 203 7.34 0.54 21.25
N LEU A 204 8.62 0.87 21.37
CA LEU A 204 9.67 -0.14 21.52
C LEU A 204 9.51 -0.85 22.88
N PRO A 205 9.75 -2.17 22.97
CA PRO A 205 9.68 -2.86 24.25
C PRO A 205 10.71 -2.33 25.26
N GLU A 206 10.32 -2.26 26.53
CA GLU A 206 11.25 -1.91 27.61
C GLU A 206 12.23 -3.06 27.90
N ALA A 207 13.47 -2.70 28.22
CA ALA A 207 14.49 -3.69 28.56
C ALA A 207 14.22 -4.31 29.94
N ILE A 208 14.26 -5.64 30.02
CA ILE A 208 13.95 -6.41 31.24
C ILE A 208 15.19 -7.11 31.78
N ARG A 209 15.25 -7.30 33.10
CA ARG A 209 16.34 -8.06 33.74
C ARG A 209 16.09 -9.56 33.54
N LYS A 210 16.98 -10.21 32.79
CA LYS A 210 16.99 -11.66 32.59
C LYS A 210 18.06 -12.28 33.49
N THR A 211 17.66 -13.26 34.29
CA THR A 211 18.60 -14.08 35.08
C THR A 211 19.05 -15.27 34.24
N GLU A 212 20.36 -15.42 34.05
CA GLU A 212 20.96 -16.56 33.36
C GLU A 212 21.86 -17.33 34.33
N TYR A 213 21.78 -18.66 34.28
CA TYR A 213 22.58 -19.56 35.12
C TYR A 213 23.68 -20.19 34.27
N TYR A 214 24.93 -19.89 34.58
CA TYR A 214 26.09 -20.45 33.92
C TYR A 214 26.70 -21.55 34.79
N THR A 215 26.90 -22.74 34.23
CA THR A 215 27.58 -23.82 34.98
C THR A 215 29.08 -23.54 34.99
N ILE A 216 29.64 -23.20 36.15
CA ILE A 216 31.07 -22.91 36.30
C ILE A 216 31.86 -24.22 36.45
N GLU A 217 31.32 -25.17 37.21
CA GLU A 217 31.93 -26.47 37.43
C GLU A 217 30.92 -27.58 37.09
N PRO A 218 31.25 -28.51 36.17
CA PRO A 218 30.42 -29.68 35.92
C PRO A 218 30.33 -30.52 37.19
N ALA A 219 29.24 -31.28 37.31
CA ALA A 219 29.02 -32.17 38.45
C ALA A 219 30.20 -33.13 38.66
N ASN A 220 30.93 -32.96 39.76
CA ASN A 220 32.04 -33.85 40.11
C ASN A 220 31.51 -35.20 40.62
N ARG A 221 32.16 -36.30 40.20
CA ARG A 221 31.83 -37.66 40.61
C ARG A 221 32.56 -37.99 41.91
N GLY A 222 31.84 -38.06 43.02
CA GLY A 222 32.37 -38.45 44.34
C GLY A 222 32.07 -39.91 44.69
N LEU A 223 32.70 -40.40 45.77
CA LEU A 223 32.56 -41.77 46.29
C LEU A 223 31.12 -42.21 46.65
N PHE A 224 30.15 -41.28 46.71
CA PHE A 224 28.74 -41.54 47.00
C PHE A 224 27.76 -40.97 45.95
N GLY A 225 28.22 -40.65 44.72
CA GLY A 225 27.35 -40.22 43.61
C GLY A 225 27.78 -38.93 42.90
N TRP A 226 26.94 -38.45 41.97
CA TRP A 226 27.15 -37.18 41.27
C TRP A 226 26.81 -35.99 42.17
N GLY A 227 27.74 -35.05 42.37
CA GLY A 227 27.48 -33.79 43.06
C GLY A 227 26.64 -32.82 42.22
N LYS A 228 25.98 -31.83 42.85
CA LYS A 228 25.23 -30.81 42.11
C LYS A 228 26.19 -29.87 41.37
N PRO A 229 25.94 -29.52 40.10
CA PRO A 229 26.75 -28.57 39.35
C PRO A 229 26.71 -27.18 40.03
N LYS A 230 27.87 -26.51 40.09
CA LYS A 230 27.99 -25.18 40.69
C LYS A 230 27.60 -24.14 39.65
N GLN A 231 26.44 -23.52 39.82
CA GLN A 231 25.90 -22.54 38.89
C GLN A 231 26.18 -21.10 39.38
N GLN A 232 26.61 -20.23 38.48
CA GLN A 232 26.70 -18.78 38.68
C GLN A 232 25.43 -18.11 38.19
N LYS A 233 24.83 -17.27 39.02
CA LYS A 233 23.75 -16.38 38.62
C LYS A 233 24.35 -15.12 37.98
N SER A 234 23.96 -14.81 36.75
CA SER A 234 24.25 -13.54 36.08
C SER A 234 22.94 -12.85 35.74
N GLU A 235 22.84 -11.54 35.99
CA GLU A 235 21.68 -10.74 35.59
C GLU A 235 22.07 -9.83 34.43
N LYS A 236 21.41 -9.97 33.29
CA LYS A 236 21.65 -9.13 32.10
C LYS A 236 20.37 -8.41 31.71
N LEU A 237 20.49 -7.13 31.36
CA LEU A 237 19.38 -6.37 30.80
C LEU A 237 19.20 -6.78 29.32
N VAL A 238 17.99 -7.21 28.95
CA VAL A 238 17.66 -7.70 27.61
C VAL A 238 16.35 -7.06 27.16
N THR A 239 16.33 -6.49 25.95
CA THR A 239 15.09 -6.04 25.31
C THR A 239 14.39 -7.22 24.65
N PRO A 240 13.12 -7.52 24.98
CA PRO A 240 12.40 -8.62 24.36
C PRO A 240 12.07 -8.30 22.90
N ARG A 241 12.03 -9.34 22.04
CA ARG A 241 11.67 -9.21 20.61
C ARG A 241 10.15 -9.19 20.43
N LEU A 242 9.53 -8.10 20.88
CA LEU A 242 8.10 -7.82 20.81
C LEU A 242 7.85 -6.58 19.95
N PHE A 243 6.63 -6.50 19.40
CA PHE A 243 6.19 -5.44 18.51
C PHE A 243 7.10 -5.26 17.29
N ASP A 244 7.53 -6.38 16.70
CA ASP A 244 8.34 -6.42 15.47
C ASP A 244 7.53 -6.06 14.20
N ASP A 245 6.39 -5.36 14.33
CA ASP A 245 5.83 -4.57 13.22
C ASP A 245 6.65 -3.28 13.13
N LEU A 246 7.72 -3.36 12.35
CA LEU A 246 8.69 -2.27 12.22
C LEU A 246 8.26 -1.23 11.18
N SER A 247 7.00 -1.22 10.75
CA SER A 247 6.59 -0.41 9.61
C SER A 247 6.81 1.08 9.86
N MET A 248 7.73 1.66 9.09
CA MET A 248 8.06 3.09 9.15
C MET A 248 7.46 3.87 7.99
N VAL A 249 6.40 3.36 7.36
CA VAL A 249 5.67 4.11 6.34
C VAL A 249 4.18 4.03 6.59
N ARG A 250 3.45 5.05 6.12
CA ARG A 250 1.99 4.99 6.01
C ARG A 250 1.55 5.32 4.60
N MET A 251 0.40 4.78 4.26
CA MET A 251 -0.26 4.92 2.98
C MET A 251 -1.72 5.33 3.18
N GLY A 252 -2.37 5.69 2.08
CA GLY A 252 -3.79 6.03 2.10
C GLY A 252 -4.11 7.29 2.89
N ARG A 253 -5.32 7.33 3.46
CA ARG A 253 -5.82 8.49 4.21
C ARG A 253 -4.95 8.84 5.42
N GLU A 254 -4.40 7.84 6.09
CA GLU A 254 -3.51 8.04 7.24
C GLU A 254 -2.28 8.86 6.87
N ALA A 255 -1.67 8.60 5.72
CA ALA A 255 -0.53 9.37 5.25
C ALA A 255 -0.87 10.87 5.12
N GLU A 256 -2.04 11.19 4.58
CA GLU A 256 -2.50 12.58 4.41
C GLU A 256 -2.83 13.24 5.74
N ASP A 257 -3.51 12.53 6.65
CA ASP A 257 -3.87 13.04 7.97
C ASP A 257 -2.62 13.39 8.79
N MET A 258 -1.58 12.56 8.74
CA MET A 258 -0.35 12.79 9.49
C MET A 258 0.45 13.98 8.97
N LEU A 259 0.46 14.22 7.66
CA LEU A 259 1.14 15.39 7.08
C LEU A 259 0.50 16.71 7.56
N ARG A 260 -0.80 16.71 7.87
CA ARG A 260 -1.49 17.88 8.46
C ARG A 260 -1.03 18.18 9.89
N LEU A 261 -0.56 17.17 10.62
CA LEU A 261 -0.08 17.32 12.01
C LEU A 261 1.35 17.88 12.07
N MET A 262 2.13 17.68 11.01
CA MET A 262 3.51 18.16 10.94
C MET A 262 3.58 19.69 10.93
N ARG A 263 4.46 20.25 11.76
CA ARG A 263 4.71 21.70 11.87
C ARG A 263 6.13 22.09 11.51
N ALA A 264 6.89 21.18 10.92
CA ALA A 264 8.28 21.43 10.60
C ALA A 264 8.38 22.42 9.41
N GLU A 265 9.35 23.35 9.51
CA GLU A 265 9.65 24.36 8.49
C GLU A 265 10.88 23.93 7.66
N GLY A 266 10.93 24.34 6.38
CA GLY A 266 12.06 24.06 5.47
C GLY A 266 11.78 23.00 4.41
N ASP A 267 12.84 22.51 3.76
CA ASP A 267 12.73 21.50 2.68
C ASP A 267 12.58 20.09 3.26
N ILE A 268 11.35 19.76 3.67
CA ILE A 268 11.04 18.52 4.36
C ILE A 268 10.49 17.51 3.37
N ARG A 269 11.31 16.51 3.06
CA ARG A 269 10.93 15.37 2.22
C ARG A 269 10.53 14.23 3.14
N THR A 270 9.27 13.80 3.08
CA THR A 270 8.79 12.65 3.88
C THR A 270 8.34 11.47 3.03
N GLY A 271 8.04 11.65 1.75
CA GLY A 271 7.51 10.56 0.95
C GLY A 271 7.49 10.86 -0.54
N VAL A 272 6.83 9.95 -1.26
CA VAL A 272 6.66 9.99 -2.72
C VAL A 272 5.19 9.78 -3.10
N SER A 273 4.81 10.24 -4.29
CA SER A 273 3.43 10.17 -4.80
C SER A 273 2.93 8.74 -5.01
N SER A 274 3.79 7.86 -5.53
CA SER A 274 3.64 6.41 -5.51
C SER A 274 5.02 5.80 -5.70
N PRO A 275 5.48 4.89 -4.84
CA PRO A 275 6.82 4.31 -4.97
C PRO A 275 7.01 3.51 -6.27
N LYS A 276 5.93 3.04 -6.91
CA LYS A 276 5.99 2.38 -8.24
C LYS A 276 6.60 3.28 -9.31
N ARG A 277 6.41 4.61 -9.22
CA ARG A 277 6.98 5.60 -10.17
C ARG A 277 8.48 5.80 -10.03
N TYR A 278 9.07 5.36 -8.92
CA TYR A 278 10.45 5.66 -8.54
C TYR A 278 11.34 4.43 -8.56
N LEU A 279 10.94 3.33 -9.21
CA LEU A 279 11.73 2.09 -9.24
C LEU A 279 13.16 2.29 -9.79
N TRP A 280 13.37 3.33 -10.61
CA TRP A 280 14.66 3.71 -11.19
C TRP A 280 15.44 4.75 -10.39
N ALA A 281 14.82 5.35 -9.37
CA ALA A 281 15.48 6.31 -8.50
C ALA A 281 16.32 5.54 -7.47
N ASP A 282 17.51 5.13 -7.87
CA ASP A 282 18.42 4.25 -7.14
C ASP A 282 19.50 4.97 -6.32
N ASP A 283 19.52 6.29 -6.37
CA ASP A 283 20.48 7.12 -5.66
C ASP A 283 19.82 8.33 -4.96
N ASP A 284 20.65 9.12 -4.28
CA ASP A 284 20.24 10.33 -3.56
C ASP A 284 20.18 11.58 -4.45
N SER A 285 20.50 11.48 -5.75
CA SER A 285 20.48 12.64 -6.66
C SER A 285 19.10 13.29 -6.71
N TRP A 286 18.05 12.45 -6.63
CA TRP A 286 16.65 12.86 -6.52
C TRP A 286 16.35 13.71 -5.29
N LEU A 287 17.15 13.61 -4.23
CA LEU A 287 16.99 14.39 -3.02
C LEU A 287 17.60 15.80 -3.13
N GLU A 288 18.40 16.08 -4.17
CA GLU A 288 19.04 17.39 -4.38
C GLU A 288 19.81 17.87 -3.14
N GLY A 289 20.41 16.94 -2.40
CA GLY A 289 21.12 17.21 -1.16
C GLY A 289 20.23 17.36 0.09
N ALA A 290 18.91 17.27 -0.03
CA ALA A 290 18.00 17.20 1.11
C ALA A 290 18.10 15.85 1.84
N ASN A 291 17.56 15.82 3.05
CA ASN A 291 17.48 14.62 3.88
C ASN A 291 16.01 14.19 4.00
N TRP A 292 15.79 12.87 4.04
CA TRP A 292 14.49 12.33 4.43
C TRP A 292 14.19 12.68 5.88
N HIS A 293 12.94 13.08 6.07
CA HIS A 293 12.29 13.22 7.35
C HIS A 293 11.17 12.19 7.43
N MET A 294 10.66 11.98 8.63
CA MET A 294 9.50 11.14 8.89
C MET A 294 8.47 11.91 9.73
N ALA A 295 7.19 11.61 9.49
CA ALA A 295 6.12 12.07 10.37
C ALA A 295 6.23 11.41 11.75
N ASP A 296 5.99 12.18 12.81
CA ASP A 296 5.97 11.70 14.19
C ASP A 296 4.73 12.22 14.91
N PRO A 297 3.53 11.68 14.56
CA PRO A 297 2.26 12.22 15.04
C PRO A 297 2.07 12.09 16.56
N ALA A 298 2.78 11.16 17.21
CA ALA A 298 2.78 11.00 18.66
C ALA A 298 3.92 11.78 19.36
N ASN A 299 4.69 12.58 18.61
CA ASN A 299 5.84 13.35 19.08
C ASN A 299 6.82 12.52 19.94
N ARG A 300 7.06 11.26 19.57
CA ARG A 300 7.94 10.32 20.28
C ARG A 300 9.40 10.75 20.25
N CYS A 301 9.80 11.44 19.18
CA CYS A 301 11.12 12.04 19.04
C CYS A 301 11.25 13.38 19.77
N GLN A 302 10.18 13.88 20.41
CA GLN A 302 10.15 15.08 21.25
C GLN A 302 10.70 16.33 20.54
N THR A 303 10.48 16.44 19.23
CA THR A 303 10.94 17.59 18.44
C THR A 303 10.02 18.80 18.59
N GLY A 304 8.79 18.60 19.05
CA GLY A 304 7.76 19.64 19.15
C GLY A 304 7.09 19.99 17.82
N ASN A 305 7.64 19.51 16.71
CA ASN A 305 7.17 19.77 15.35
C ASN A 305 6.42 18.58 14.71
N TYR A 306 6.21 17.49 15.46
CA TYR A 306 5.56 16.25 15.00
C TYR A 306 6.24 15.66 13.75
N ALA A 307 7.54 15.89 13.62
CA ALA A 307 8.39 15.43 12.54
C ALA A 307 9.81 15.23 13.06
N ALA A 308 10.56 14.31 12.47
CA ALA A 308 11.95 14.04 12.82
C ALA A 308 12.76 13.71 11.57
N LEU A 309 14.10 13.77 11.66
CA LEU A 309 14.96 13.13 10.67
C LEU A 309 14.62 11.63 10.61
N LEU A 310 14.67 11.04 9.42
CA LEU A 310 14.35 9.63 9.22
C LEU A 310 15.31 8.76 10.05
N GLN A 311 14.74 8.01 10.98
CA GLN A 311 15.43 7.07 11.87
C GLN A 311 14.45 6.02 12.38
N GLY A 312 14.92 4.81 12.64
CA GLY A 312 14.14 3.75 13.26
C GLY A 312 14.52 2.35 12.80
N PRO A 313 13.89 1.33 13.38
CA PRO A 313 14.35 -0.05 13.32
C PRO A 313 14.23 -0.70 11.93
N LEU A 314 13.31 -0.24 11.07
CA LEU A 314 13.19 -0.76 9.70
C LEU A 314 14.44 -0.48 8.87
N LEU A 315 15.12 0.64 9.14
CA LEU A 315 16.28 1.07 8.37
C LEU A 315 17.44 0.09 8.48
N LYS A 316 17.51 -0.72 9.55
CA LYS A 316 18.44 -1.86 9.64
C LYS A 316 18.42 -2.75 8.38
N TYR A 317 17.27 -2.85 7.72
CA TYR A 317 17.04 -3.68 6.54
C TYR A 317 17.10 -2.91 5.21
N ILE A 318 17.18 -1.58 5.25
CA ILE A 318 17.10 -0.71 4.09
C ILE A 318 18.31 0.23 4.11
N HIS A 319 19.35 -0.13 3.35
CA HIS A 319 20.51 0.74 3.17
C HIS A 319 20.15 1.99 2.36
N GLU A 320 20.93 3.06 2.54
CA GLU A 320 20.71 4.31 1.81
C GLU A 320 20.81 4.13 0.28
N ASP A 321 21.65 3.21 -0.20
CA ASP A 321 21.80 2.88 -1.63
C ASP A 321 20.83 1.79 -2.13
N ASP A 322 19.94 1.31 -1.27
CA ASP A 322 18.99 0.23 -1.56
C ASP A 322 19.66 -1.03 -2.12
N ARG A 323 20.89 -1.36 -1.68
CA ARG A 323 21.58 -2.58 -2.12
C ARG A 323 20.75 -3.84 -1.86
N ASP A 324 20.84 -4.80 -2.76
CA ASP A 324 20.00 -6.01 -2.77
C ASP A 324 20.52 -7.15 -1.87
N PHE A 325 21.18 -6.84 -0.75
CA PHE A 325 21.80 -7.83 0.14
C PHE A 325 20.79 -8.84 0.72
N LEU A 326 19.54 -8.42 0.91
CA LEU A 326 18.46 -9.29 1.39
C LEU A 326 17.96 -10.27 0.33
N LEU A 327 18.36 -10.17 -0.94
CA LEU A 327 17.98 -11.10 -2.00
C LEU A 327 18.93 -12.30 -2.09
N ALA A 328 20.06 -12.28 -1.37
CA ALA A 328 20.99 -13.39 -1.33
C ALA A 328 20.33 -14.66 -0.76
N GLU A 329 20.77 -15.84 -1.23
CA GLU A 329 20.28 -17.13 -0.74
C GLU A 329 20.70 -17.39 0.71
N GLN A 330 21.87 -16.88 1.10
CA GLN A 330 22.41 -17.04 2.45
C GLN A 330 21.93 -15.90 3.36
N GLU A 331 21.70 -16.23 4.63
CA GLU A 331 21.38 -15.24 5.64
C GLU A 331 22.54 -14.24 5.78
N PRO A 332 22.30 -12.93 5.61
CA PRO A 332 23.37 -11.95 5.75
C PRO A 332 23.87 -11.92 7.20
N PRO A 333 25.20 -11.85 7.41
CA PRO A 333 25.76 -11.65 8.75
C PRO A 333 25.35 -10.30 9.33
N GLU A 334 25.35 -10.18 10.65
CA GLU A 334 24.84 -8.99 11.36
C GLU A 334 25.54 -7.68 10.94
N GLU A 335 26.82 -7.75 10.55
CA GLU A 335 27.64 -6.62 10.09
C GLU A 335 27.20 -6.05 8.73
N GLN A 336 26.44 -6.79 7.93
CA GLN A 336 25.94 -6.32 6.63
C GLN A 336 24.65 -5.51 6.73
N PHE A 337 23.96 -5.53 7.87
CA PHE A 337 22.77 -4.73 8.07
C PHE A 337 23.14 -3.25 8.22
N ALA A 338 22.21 -2.37 7.86
CA ALA A 338 22.41 -0.93 8.00
C ALA A 338 22.20 -0.47 9.45
N THR A 339 22.43 0.82 9.69
CA THR A 339 22.13 1.46 10.99
C THR A 339 20.67 1.90 11.06
N GLU A 340 20.07 1.81 12.23
CA GLU A 340 18.73 2.34 12.50
C GLU A 340 18.71 3.89 12.51
N VAL A 341 19.88 4.52 12.72
CA VAL A 341 20.05 5.98 12.72
C VAL A 341 21.13 6.35 11.71
N PRO A 342 20.76 6.58 10.44
CA PRO A 342 21.71 6.97 9.39
C PRO A 342 22.28 8.36 9.67
N LEU A 343 23.57 8.55 9.41
CA LEU A 343 24.22 9.87 9.53
C LEU A 343 23.66 10.87 8.51
N LYS A 344 23.29 10.37 7.32
CA LYS A 344 22.63 11.14 6.26
C LYS A 344 21.47 10.29 5.74
N PRO A 345 20.23 10.52 6.19
CA PRO A 345 19.07 9.75 5.75
C PRO A 345 18.71 10.09 4.31
N ARG A 346 19.47 9.57 3.36
CA ARG A 346 19.36 9.87 1.93
C ARG A 346 19.11 8.61 1.12
N HIS A 347 18.20 7.79 1.64
CA HIS A 347 17.80 6.56 0.99
C HIS A 347 17.29 6.81 -0.44
N ALA A 348 17.69 5.95 -1.36
CA ALA A 348 17.17 5.92 -2.72
C ALA A 348 15.62 5.88 -2.69
N PRO A 349 14.91 6.75 -3.42
CA PRO A 349 13.44 6.78 -3.38
C PRO A 349 12.78 5.44 -3.69
N ARG A 350 13.39 4.58 -4.52
CA ARG A 350 12.90 3.22 -4.81
C ARG A 350 12.74 2.33 -3.57
N ALA A 351 13.49 2.60 -2.50
CA ALA A 351 13.42 1.84 -1.25
C ALA A 351 12.04 1.95 -0.56
N LEU A 352 11.31 3.04 -0.79
CA LEU A 352 9.93 3.20 -0.31
C LEU A 352 8.98 2.15 -0.90
N MET A 353 9.32 1.52 -2.03
CA MET A 353 8.53 0.42 -2.59
C MET A 353 8.58 -0.81 -1.68
N ALA A 354 9.77 -1.20 -1.21
CA ALA A 354 9.91 -2.30 -0.26
C ALA A 354 9.23 -1.97 1.08
N ALA A 355 9.40 -0.73 1.57
CA ALA A 355 8.74 -0.29 2.80
C ALA A 355 7.20 -0.28 2.69
N ALA A 356 6.64 0.17 1.55
CA ALA A 356 5.21 0.17 1.29
C ALA A 356 4.63 -1.25 1.25
N LEU A 357 5.27 -2.17 0.54
CA LEU A 357 4.84 -3.57 0.49
C LEU A 357 4.98 -4.25 1.86
N TYR A 358 5.99 -3.88 2.64
CA TYR A 358 6.14 -4.36 4.01
C TYR A 358 4.98 -3.88 4.91
N GLU A 359 4.58 -2.61 4.81
CA GLU A 359 3.39 -2.11 5.53
C GLU A 359 2.12 -2.87 5.14
N LEU A 360 1.91 -3.13 3.85
CA LEU A 360 0.77 -3.91 3.37
C LEU A 360 0.79 -5.35 3.91
N LEU A 361 1.96 -6.00 3.96
CA LEU A 361 2.11 -7.32 4.56
C LEU A 361 1.82 -7.30 6.07
N CYS A 362 2.31 -6.29 6.79
CA CYS A 362 2.03 -6.14 8.22
C CYS A 362 0.53 -5.99 8.48
N GLN A 363 -0.13 -5.07 7.78
CA GLN A 363 -1.57 -4.86 7.91
C GLN A 363 -2.38 -6.10 7.51
N ALA A 364 -2.02 -6.75 6.40
CA ALA A 364 -2.68 -7.97 5.95
C ALA A 364 -2.55 -9.08 6.99
N TYR A 365 -1.35 -9.30 7.56
CA TYR A 365 -1.11 -10.37 8.52
C TYR A 365 -1.89 -10.18 9.82
N MET A 366 -1.97 -8.93 10.29
CA MET A 366 -2.82 -8.56 11.42
C MET A 366 -4.30 -8.78 11.10
N TYR A 367 -4.76 -8.34 9.91
CA TYR A 367 -6.17 -8.42 9.53
C TYR A 367 -6.65 -9.86 9.34
N VAL A 368 -5.89 -10.72 8.65
CA VAL A 368 -6.28 -12.12 8.42
C VAL A 368 -6.38 -12.94 9.71
N ASN A 369 -5.69 -12.51 10.76
CA ASN A 369 -5.75 -13.14 12.08
C ASN A 369 -6.74 -12.47 13.05
N SER A 370 -7.31 -11.33 12.67
CA SER A 370 -8.35 -10.65 13.45
C SER A 370 -9.61 -11.53 13.61
N VAL A 371 -10.37 -11.32 14.68
CA VAL A 371 -11.64 -12.05 14.89
C VAL A 371 -12.60 -11.81 13.72
N ALA A 372 -12.73 -10.55 13.29
CA ALA A 372 -13.66 -10.14 12.24
C ALA A 372 -13.42 -10.86 10.90
N TYR A 373 -12.16 -10.96 10.47
CA TYR A 373 -11.82 -11.64 9.22
C TYR A 373 -12.11 -13.15 9.32
N ARG A 374 -11.79 -13.77 10.46
CA ARG A 374 -11.96 -15.21 10.66
C ARG A 374 -13.42 -15.62 10.79
N GLU A 375 -14.27 -14.74 11.32
CA GLU A 375 -15.73 -14.84 11.28
C GLU A 375 -16.26 -14.70 9.85
N ALA A 376 -15.83 -13.67 9.11
CA ALA A 376 -16.26 -13.44 7.73
C ALA A 376 -15.88 -14.61 6.79
N THR A 377 -14.77 -15.28 7.06
CA THR A 377 -14.29 -16.44 6.28
C THR A 377 -14.71 -17.79 6.86
N GLY A 378 -15.52 -17.84 7.92
CA GLY A 378 -16.23 -19.05 8.37
C GLY A 378 -15.41 -20.11 9.10
N ASP A 379 -14.23 -19.78 9.63
CA ASP A 379 -13.36 -20.72 10.35
C ASP A 379 -12.66 -20.01 11.52
N VAL A 380 -13.42 -19.66 12.58
CA VAL A 380 -12.94 -18.83 13.70
C VAL A 380 -11.89 -19.54 14.57
N GLY A 381 -11.72 -20.86 14.42
CA GLY A 381 -10.84 -21.67 15.26
C GLY A 381 -9.45 -21.94 14.67
N ARG A 382 -9.06 -21.29 13.57
CA ARG A 382 -7.74 -21.49 12.94
C ARG A 382 -7.00 -20.16 12.76
N ALA A 383 -5.68 -20.19 12.86
CA ALA A 383 -4.83 -19.07 12.46
C ALA A 383 -4.71 -18.98 10.93
N ARG A 384 -4.26 -17.83 10.41
CA ARG A 384 -3.98 -17.60 8.99
C ARG A 384 -2.50 -17.30 8.78
N GLU A 385 -1.97 -17.80 7.67
CA GLU A 385 -0.63 -17.48 7.19
C GLU A 385 -0.71 -16.91 5.77
N ILE A 386 0.06 -15.86 5.51
CA ILE A 386 0.20 -15.32 4.15
C ILE A 386 1.19 -16.21 3.41
N CYS A 387 0.73 -16.84 2.33
CA CYS A 387 1.55 -17.79 1.55
C CYS A 387 2.02 -17.22 0.21
N THR A 388 1.33 -16.21 -0.34
CA THR A 388 1.74 -15.55 -1.58
C THR A 388 1.45 -14.06 -1.54
N LEU A 389 2.35 -13.27 -2.12
CA LEU A 389 2.13 -11.89 -2.51
C LEU A 389 2.13 -11.82 -4.03
N THR A 390 0.94 -11.76 -4.63
CA THR A 390 0.76 -11.62 -6.07
C THR A 390 0.59 -10.15 -6.41
N LEU A 391 1.32 -9.66 -7.38
CA LEU A 391 1.28 -8.28 -7.85
C LEU A 391 0.89 -8.26 -9.32
N SER A 392 0.01 -7.34 -9.72
CA SER A 392 -0.14 -6.92 -11.12
C SER A 392 0.91 -5.89 -11.47
N TYR A 393 1.16 -5.70 -12.76
CA TYR A 393 2.06 -4.68 -13.28
C TYR A 393 1.52 -4.08 -14.59
N PRO A 394 1.90 -2.85 -14.94
CA PRO A 394 1.48 -2.22 -16.18
C PRO A 394 1.89 -3.06 -17.38
N SER A 395 1.04 -3.10 -18.40
CA SER A 395 1.34 -3.88 -19.61
C SER A 395 2.52 -3.25 -20.35
N GLY A 396 2.69 -1.94 -20.29
CA GLY A 396 3.86 -1.27 -20.86
C GLY A 396 5.18 -1.50 -20.12
N MET A 397 5.17 -2.12 -18.94
CA MET A 397 6.34 -2.17 -18.07
C MET A 397 7.46 -3.02 -18.68
N ILE A 398 8.64 -2.42 -18.88
CA ILE A 398 9.78 -3.14 -19.44
C ILE A 398 10.33 -4.18 -18.47
N GLN A 399 11.10 -5.14 -18.99
CA GLN A 399 11.56 -6.29 -18.21
C GLN A 399 12.41 -5.88 -16.99
N GLU A 400 13.26 -4.86 -17.14
CA GLU A 400 14.14 -4.35 -16.08
C GLU A 400 13.33 -3.71 -14.95
N GLU A 401 12.31 -2.92 -15.29
CA GLU A 401 11.38 -2.33 -14.33
C GLU A 401 10.59 -3.40 -13.58
N ARG A 402 10.09 -4.39 -14.31
CA ARG A 402 9.38 -5.54 -13.75
C ARG A 402 10.27 -6.32 -12.79
N GLN A 403 11.51 -6.62 -13.17
CA GLN A 403 12.47 -7.31 -12.32
C GLN A 403 12.78 -6.50 -11.05
N ARG A 404 13.00 -5.19 -11.20
CA ARG A 404 13.24 -4.30 -10.06
C ARG A 404 12.05 -4.26 -9.11
N PHE A 405 10.81 -4.25 -9.63
CA PHE A 405 9.60 -4.30 -8.84
C PHE A 405 9.49 -5.61 -8.06
N GLU A 406 9.73 -6.75 -8.72
CA GLU A 406 9.77 -8.07 -8.09
C GLU A 406 10.83 -8.14 -6.97
N TRP A 407 12.00 -7.55 -7.20
CA TRP A 407 13.06 -7.48 -6.18
C TRP A 407 12.65 -6.64 -4.97
N GLN A 408 11.97 -5.51 -5.15
CA GLN A 408 11.44 -4.73 -4.02
C GLN A 408 10.39 -5.52 -3.22
N ALA A 409 9.52 -6.24 -3.91
CA ALA A 409 8.55 -7.13 -3.28
C ALA A 409 9.22 -8.28 -2.51
N GLN A 410 10.27 -8.87 -3.08
CA GLN A 410 11.01 -9.94 -2.44
C GLN A 410 11.78 -9.46 -1.21
N LYS A 411 12.35 -8.24 -1.25
CA LYS A 411 12.92 -7.58 -0.06
C LYS A 411 11.87 -7.38 1.02
N ALA A 412 10.68 -6.86 0.69
CA ALA A 412 9.59 -6.69 1.66
C ALA A 412 9.20 -8.01 2.34
N VAL A 413 9.04 -9.09 1.57
CA VAL A 413 8.77 -10.43 2.10
C VAL A 413 9.92 -10.92 3.00
N ASN A 414 11.18 -10.68 2.60
CA ASN A 414 12.36 -11.08 3.36
C ASN A 414 12.48 -10.31 4.69
N ILE A 415 12.04 -9.05 4.74
CA ILE A 415 11.92 -8.28 5.98
C ILE A 415 10.75 -8.83 6.83
N PHE A 416 9.60 -9.10 6.21
CA PHE A 416 8.43 -9.65 6.90
C PHE A 416 8.73 -10.95 7.64
N ILE A 417 9.37 -11.93 7.01
CA ILE A 417 9.73 -13.20 7.67
C ILE A 417 10.83 -13.07 8.74
N ARG A 418 11.54 -11.94 8.82
CA ARG A 418 12.53 -11.67 9.89
C ARG A 418 11.93 -10.94 11.07
N THR A 419 10.73 -10.38 10.88
CA THR A 419 10.09 -9.45 11.80
C THR A 419 8.72 -10.00 12.20
N LEU A 420 7.61 -9.37 11.79
CA LEU A 420 6.26 -9.75 12.20
C LEU A 420 5.87 -11.18 11.79
N GLY A 421 6.29 -11.63 10.60
CA GLY A 421 5.98 -12.94 10.03
C GLY A 421 6.95 -14.07 10.42
N LYS A 422 7.87 -13.84 11.35
CA LYS A 422 8.96 -14.77 11.74
C LYS A 422 8.51 -16.16 12.21
N ASN A 423 7.26 -16.27 12.64
CA ASN A 423 6.70 -17.51 13.17
C ASN A 423 5.77 -18.23 12.19
N GLN A 424 5.59 -17.72 10.97
CA GLN A 424 4.85 -18.46 9.95
C GLN A 424 5.62 -19.73 9.57
N SER A 425 4.91 -20.82 9.34
CA SER A 425 5.47 -22.06 8.81
C SER A 425 5.94 -21.93 7.36
N ILE A 426 5.36 -20.98 6.62
CA ILE A 426 5.63 -20.75 5.20
C ILE A 426 6.13 -19.32 4.97
N LYS A 427 7.18 -19.21 4.16
CA LYS A 427 7.63 -17.95 3.57
C LYS A 427 6.69 -17.56 2.40
N PRO A 428 6.12 -16.35 2.39
CA PRO A 428 5.33 -15.89 1.25
C PRO A 428 6.11 -15.97 -0.07
N GLN A 429 5.50 -16.48 -1.13
CA GLN A 429 6.07 -16.42 -2.48
C GLN A 429 5.62 -15.14 -3.18
N VAL A 430 6.56 -14.36 -3.70
CA VAL A 430 6.25 -13.24 -4.60
C VAL A 430 5.87 -13.79 -5.96
N ARG A 431 4.79 -13.28 -6.55
CA ARG A 431 4.34 -13.63 -7.90
C ARG A 431 4.03 -12.36 -8.68
N LEU A 432 4.81 -12.12 -9.73
CA LEU A 432 4.58 -11.02 -10.67
C LEU A 432 4.24 -11.61 -12.04
N GLY A 433 3.12 -12.36 -12.09
CA GLY A 433 2.81 -13.27 -13.19
C GLY A 433 1.81 -12.75 -14.22
N ILE A 434 1.08 -11.69 -13.91
CA ILE A 434 -0.01 -11.16 -14.75
C ILE A 434 0.12 -9.64 -14.88
N ASP A 435 0.06 -9.14 -16.11
CA ASP A 435 -0.06 -7.72 -16.40
C ASP A 435 -1.51 -7.24 -16.30
N GLU A 436 -1.68 -5.93 -16.11
CA GLU A 436 -2.96 -5.26 -15.91
C GLU A 436 -3.94 -5.52 -17.09
N ALA A 437 -3.49 -5.48 -18.36
CA ALA A 437 -4.37 -5.72 -19.52
C ALA A 437 -4.77 -7.20 -19.67
N SER A 438 -3.87 -8.14 -19.41
CA SER A 438 -4.19 -9.57 -19.34
C SER A 438 -5.24 -9.85 -18.27
N ALA A 439 -5.16 -9.20 -17.11
CA ALA A 439 -6.17 -9.33 -16.06
C ALA A 439 -7.55 -8.84 -16.53
N VAL A 440 -7.60 -7.73 -17.27
CA VAL A 440 -8.83 -7.21 -17.90
C VAL A 440 -9.39 -8.20 -18.93
N HIS A 441 -8.54 -8.72 -19.83
CA HIS A 441 -8.97 -9.71 -20.83
C HIS A 441 -9.56 -10.96 -20.19
N LEU A 442 -8.87 -11.53 -19.19
CA LEU A 442 -9.34 -12.74 -18.51
C LEU A 442 -10.66 -12.51 -17.78
N THR A 443 -10.84 -11.33 -17.19
CA THR A 443 -12.11 -10.95 -16.54
C THR A 443 -13.26 -10.89 -17.54
N TYR A 444 -13.04 -10.26 -18.70
CA TYR A 444 -14.01 -10.20 -19.79
C TYR A 444 -14.35 -11.59 -20.35
N ILE A 445 -13.33 -12.38 -20.68
CA ILE A 445 -13.53 -13.75 -21.22
C ILE A 445 -14.31 -14.59 -20.21
N TRP A 446 -13.93 -14.53 -18.93
CA TRP A 446 -14.63 -15.27 -17.88
C TRP A 446 -16.09 -14.84 -17.74
N SER A 447 -16.40 -13.53 -17.79
CA SER A 447 -17.79 -13.06 -17.72
C SER A 447 -18.62 -13.52 -18.92
N GLU A 448 -18.08 -13.43 -20.12
CA GLU A 448 -18.76 -13.87 -21.35
C GLU A 448 -19.05 -15.38 -21.32
N LEU A 449 -18.04 -16.19 -20.96
CA LEU A 449 -18.21 -17.63 -20.84
C LEU A 449 -19.25 -17.97 -19.78
N ARG A 450 -19.28 -17.27 -18.64
CA ARG A 450 -20.31 -17.49 -17.62
C ARG A 450 -21.72 -17.19 -18.12
N MET A 451 -21.89 -16.15 -18.94
CA MET A 451 -23.19 -15.84 -19.55
C MET A 451 -23.62 -16.89 -20.56
N LEU A 452 -22.65 -17.51 -21.26
CA LEU A 452 -22.87 -18.52 -22.29
C LEU A 452 -22.86 -19.96 -21.74
N GLY A 453 -23.12 -20.16 -20.45
CA GLY A 453 -23.20 -21.50 -19.85
C GLY A 453 -21.86 -22.24 -19.80
N GLN A 454 -20.75 -21.52 -19.81
CA GLN A 454 -19.37 -22.02 -19.85
C GLN A 454 -19.00 -22.77 -21.13
N ASP A 455 -19.70 -22.54 -22.24
CA ASP A 455 -19.37 -23.12 -23.55
C ASP A 455 -18.50 -22.15 -24.38
N PRO A 456 -17.19 -22.40 -24.54
CA PRO A 456 -16.33 -21.54 -25.33
C PRO A 456 -16.63 -21.60 -26.83
N ARG A 457 -17.22 -22.68 -27.35
CA ARG A 457 -17.53 -22.82 -28.79
C ARG A 457 -18.57 -21.80 -29.21
N ILE A 458 -19.59 -21.61 -28.37
CA ILE A 458 -20.63 -20.60 -28.59
C ILE A 458 -19.99 -19.22 -28.62
N TRP A 459 -19.12 -18.89 -27.66
CA TRP A 459 -18.42 -17.62 -27.61
C TRP A 459 -17.59 -17.36 -28.87
N PHE A 460 -16.78 -18.34 -29.29
CA PHE A 460 -15.99 -18.26 -30.53
C PHE A 460 -16.85 -18.11 -31.78
N SER A 461 -18.00 -18.78 -31.87
CA SER A 461 -18.92 -18.64 -33.00
C SER A 461 -19.66 -17.31 -33.05
N THR A 462 -19.80 -16.63 -31.90
CA THR A 462 -20.58 -15.39 -31.77
C THR A 462 -19.71 -14.14 -31.96
N VAL A 463 -18.51 -14.12 -31.36
CA VAL A 463 -17.68 -12.91 -31.28
C VAL A 463 -16.69 -12.79 -32.43
N ARG A 464 -16.27 -13.91 -33.01
CA ARG A 464 -15.25 -13.91 -34.08
C ARG A 464 -15.73 -13.18 -35.32
N GLN A 465 -14.90 -12.29 -35.87
CA GLN A 465 -15.09 -11.77 -37.22
C GLN A 465 -14.52 -12.71 -38.28
N GLU A 466 -15.19 -12.80 -39.43
CA GLU A 466 -14.66 -13.50 -40.60
C GLU A 466 -13.46 -12.74 -41.17
N ARG A 467 -12.27 -13.24 -40.86
CA ARG A 467 -11.03 -12.81 -41.52
C ARG A 467 -10.89 -13.62 -42.82
N GLY A 468 -10.99 -12.95 -43.97
CA GLY A 468 -10.62 -13.54 -45.27
C GLY A 468 -9.20 -14.13 -45.25
N PRO A 469 -8.79 -14.89 -46.28
CA PRO A 469 -7.50 -15.59 -46.29
C PRO A 469 -6.35 -14.63 -45.97
N ALA A 470 -5.46 -15.05 -45.07
CA ALA A 470 -4.31 -14.25 -44.67
C ALA A 470 -3.54 -13.79 -45.91
N GLN A 471 -3.42 -12.48 -46.12
CA GLN A 471 -2.51 -11.97 -47.14
C GLN A 471 -1.10 -12.35 -46.71
N SER A 472 -0.41 -13.12 -47.55
CA SER A 472 1.02 -13.38 -47.38
C SER A 472 1.76 -12.05 -47.53
N GLU A 473 2.12 -11.42 -46.42
CA GLU A 473 2.94 -10.21 -46.46
C GLU A 473 4.28 -10.56 -47.10
N SER A 474 4.54 -9.98 -48.27
CA SER A 474 5.87 -9.92 -48.85
C SER A 474 6.76 -9.11 -47.90
N ARG A 475 7.73 -9.77 -47.26
CA ARG A 475 8.78 -9.14 -46.46
C ARG A 475 9.48 -8.05 -47.27
N GLN A 476 9.07 -6.79 -47.12
CA GLN A 476 9.95 -5.67 -47.38
C GLN A 476 10.85 -5.54 -46.16
N SER A 477 12.12 -5.87 -46.33
CA SER A 477 13.16 -5.64 -45.34
C SER A 477 13.14 -4.16 -44.93
N ALA A 478 12.73 -3.89 -43.68
CA ALA A 478 12.93 -2.60 -43.06
C ALA A 478 14.44 -2.28 -43.09
N GLN A 479 14.83 -1.34 -43.96
CA GLN A 479 16.12 -0.71 -43.88
C GLN A 479 16.11 0.14 -42.60
N VAL A 480 16.86 -0.31 -41.60
CA VAL A 480 17.16 0.46 -40.41
C VAL A 480 17.99 1.68 -40.84
N ALA A 481 17.42 2.88 -40.70
CA ALA A 481 18.17 4.12 -40.84
C ALA A 481 19.23 4.18 -39.70
N PRO A 482 20.50 4.50 -39.99
CA PRO A 482 21.52 4.57 -38.96
C PRO A 482 21.33 5.81 -38.08
N PRO A 483 21.66 5.74 -36.79
CA PRO A 483 21.65 6.90 -35.91
C PRO A 483 22.74 7.89 -36.31
N ALA A 484 22.41 9.18 -36.24
CA ALA A 484 23.35 10.26 -36.53
C ALA A 484 24.41 10.37 -35.43
N GLY A 485 25.67 10.16 -35.79
CA GLY A 485 26.84 10.75 -35.11
C GLY A 485 27.64 9.83 -34.17
N ALA A 486 28.70 9.21 -34.69
CA ALA A 486 29.96 9.00 -33.95
C ALA A 486 31.11 8.72 -34.92
N ARG A 487 32.28 9.29 -34.61
CA ARG A 487 33.47 9.36 -35.47
C ARG A 487 34.23 8.03 -35.54
N ARG A 488 34.95 7.88 -36.66
CA ARG A 488 35.90 6.81 -37.03
C ARG A 488 36.87 6.39 -35.91
N GLY A 489 37.13 5.08 -35.82
CA GLY A 489 38.45 4.59 -35.39
C GLY A 489 38.53 3.17 -34.82
N VAL A 490 39.03 2.23 -35.64
CA VAL A 490 39.86 1.05 -35.30
C VAL A 490 39.17 -0.21 -34.72
N ALA A 491 39.29 -1.32 -35.46
CA ALA A 491 38.96 -2.70 -35.05
C ALA A 491 40.09 -3.31 -34.19
N PRO A 492 39.80 -4.32 -33.33
CA PRO A 492 40.06 -5.69 -33.78
C PRO A 492 39.15 -6.81 -33.23
N VAL A 493 38.97 -7.82 -34.09
CA VAL A 493 39.02 -9.30 -33.88
C VAL A 493 38.05 -9.97 -32.89
N LEU A 494 37.17 -10.79 -33.49
CA LEU A 494 36.24 -11.75 -32.90
C LEU A 494 36.92 -12.95 -32.22
N GLY A 495 36.51 -13.23 -30.98
CA GLY A 495 36.57 -14.54 -30.33
C GLY A 495 35.15 -15.06 -30.12
N SER A 496 34.84 -16.22 -30.70
CA SER A 496 33.53 -16.88 -30.69
C SER A 496 33.10 -17.34 -29.29
N ALA A 497 31.98 -16.83 -28.78
CA ALA A 497 31.18 -17.47 -27.75
C ALA A 497 29.74 -17.63 -28.26
N VAL A 498 29.30 -18.89 -28.33
CA VAL A 498 28.01 -19.32 -28.87
C VAL A 498 26.88 -18.88 -27.94
N LEU A 499 26.04 -17.95 -28.40
CA LEU A 499 24.71 -17.70 -27.81
C LEU A 499 23.72 -18.77 -28.30
N PRO A 500 22.78 -19.24 -27.46
CA PRO A 500 21.73 -20.14 -27.93
C PRO A 500 20.84 -19.37 -28.91
N ARG A 501 20.77 -19.85 -30.15
CA ARG A 501 19.78 -19.38 -31.13
C ARG A 501 18.38 -19.59 -30.55
N SER A 502 17.71 -18.51 -30.20
CA SER A 502 16.25 -18.47 -30.10
C SER A 502 15.68 -19.01 -31.42
N ARG A 503 14.88 -20.08 -31.32
CA ARG A 503 14.13 -20.60 -32.46
C ARG A 503 13.19 -19.50 -32.97
N PRO A 504 13.05 -19.32 -34.29
CA PRO A 504 11.98 -18.47 -34.80
C PRO A 504 10.63 -19.08 -34.39
N PRO A 505 9.61 -18.26 -34.10
CA PRO A 505 8.26 -18.76 -33.89
C PRO A 505 7.87 -19.55 -35.13
N SER A 506 7.50 -20.81 -34.92
CA SER A 506 7.03 -21.69 -35.99
C SER A 506 5.76 -21.09 -36.59
N ASP A 507 5.81 -20.81 -37.90
CA ASP A 507 4.63 -20.57 -38.73
C ASP A 507 3.70 -21.79 -38.60
N LEU A 508 2.64 -21.64 -37.80
CA LEU A 508 1.50 -22.55 -37.79
C LEU A 508 0.34 -21.84 -38.51
N PRO A 509 -0.23 -22.42 -39.58
CA PRO A 509 -1.39 -21.86 -40.24
C PRO A 509 -2.60 -21.94 -39.29
N GLY A 510 -3.12 -20.78 -38.88
CA GLY A 510 -4.32 -20.67 -38.06
C GLY A 510 -5.55 -21.13 -38.84
N ASN A 511 -6.03 -22.33 -38.55
CA ASN A 511 -7.23 -22.88 -39.13
C ASN A 511 -8.46 -22.30 -38.40
N GLY A 512 -8.82 -21.06 -38.72
CA GLY A 512 -10.12 -20.48 -38.44
C GLY A 512 -10.38 -19.96 -37.02
N GLU A 513 -10.25 -20.73 -35.95
CA GLU A 513 -10.92 -20.38 -34.66
C GLU A 513 -10.12 -19.44 -33.74
N GLU A 514 -9.94 -18.18 -34.14
CA GLU A 514 -9.29 -17.16 -33.29
C GLU A 514 -10.15 -15.92 -33.02
N ILE A 515 -10.12 -15.43 -31.79
CA ILE A 515 -10.62 -14.11 -31.36
C ILE A 515 -9.42 -13.24 -31.01
N ARG A 516 -9.43 -11.98 -31.43
CA ARG A 516 -8.43 -10.98 -31.07
C ARG A 516 -9.09 -9.92 -30.20
N ILE A 517 -8.53 -9.70 -29.02
CA ILE A 517 -9.01 -8.70 -28.06
C ILE A 517 -7.91 -7.66 -27.90
N ALA A 518 -8.29 -6.40 -27.98
CA ALA A 518 -7.46 -5.26 -27.61
C ALA A 518 -7.94 -4.66 -26.29
N CYS A 519 -7.02 -4.17 -25.47
CA CYS A 519 -7.31 -3.41 -24.26
C CYS A 519 -6.51 -2.12 -24.28
N ILE A 520 -7.19 -0.99 -24.17
CA ILE A 520 -6.58 0.31 -23.85
C ILE A 520 -6.84 0.57 -22.36
N ASP A 521 -5.80 0.53 -21.55
CA ASP A 521 -5.89 0.85 -20.12
C ASP A 521 -5.33 2.24 -19.85
N VAL A 522 -6.19 3.17 -19.45
CA VAL A 522 -5.81 4.55 -19.12
C VAL A 522 -5.63 4.67 -17.61
N GLY A 523 -4.41 4.44 -17.13
CA GLY A 523 -4.04 4.63 -15.74
C GLY A 523 -3.88 6.12 -15.36
N GLY A 524 -3.53 6.36 -14.09
CA GLY A 524 -3.19 7.71 -13.63
C GLY A 524 -1.93 8.27 -14.28
N GLY A 525 -0.90 7.43 -14.45
CA GLY A 525 0.39 7.85 -15.01
C GLY A 525 0.71 7.40 -16.43
N THR A 526 0.06 6.34 -16.90
CA THR A 526 0.40 5.65 -18.13
C THR A 526 -0.86 5.26 -18.88
N THR A 527 -0.75 5.09 -20.19
CA THR A 527 -1.78 4.51 -21.04
C THR A 527 -1.16 3.35 -21.79
N ASP A 528 -1.69 2.16 -21.57
CA ASP A 528 -1.17 0.91 -22.11
C ASP A 528 -2.11 0.36 -23.18
N LEU A 529 -1.54 -0.24 -24.23
CA LEU A 529 -2.26 -1.00 -25.24
C LEU A 529 -1.73 -2.44 -25.26
N MET A 530 -2.62 -3.40 -25.05
CA MET A 530 -2.32 -4.81 -25.32
C MET A 530 -3.29 -5.36 -26.35
N ILE A 531 -2.80 -6.11 -27.33
CA ILE A 531 -3.62 -6.88 -28.27
C ILE A 531 -3.19 -8.34 -28.15
N ALA A 532 -4.15 -9.22 -27.88
CA ALA A 532 -3.91 -10.64 -27.73
C ALA A 532 -4.85 -11.45 -28.63
N ARG A 533 -4.31 -12.55 -29.16
CA ARG A 533 -5.04 -13.60 -29.85
C ARG A 533 -5.44 -14.68 -28.85
N TYR A 534 -6.67 -15.16 -28.95
CA TYR A 534 -7.19 -16.31 -28.24
C TYR A 534 -7.62 -17.36 -29.27
N THR A 535 -7.20 -18.60 -29.05
CA THR A 535 -7.54 -19.73 -29.93
C THR A 535 -8.23 -20.83 -29.14
N LEU A 536 -9.28 -21.41 -29.70
CA LEU A 536 -9.93 -22.58 -29.12
C LEU A 536 -9.10 -23.83 -29.41
N GLN A 537 -8.91 -24.65 -28.38
CA GLN A 537 -8.34 -25.98 -28.47
C GLN A 537 -9.39 -26.98 -28.02
N PRO A 538 -10.17 -27.54 -28.97
CA PRO A 538 -11.21 -28.50 -28.64
C PRO A 538 -10.60 -29.76 -28.01
N GLY A 539 -11.24 -30.28 -26.96
CA GLY A 539 -10.75 -31.43 -26.22
C GLY A 539 -11.85 -32.14 -25.42
N ILE A 540 -11.43 -33.02 -24.51
CA ILE A 540 -12.32 -33.54 -23.45
C ILE A 540 -12.79 -32.37 -22.59
N ASP A 541 -11.82 -31.53 -22.19
CA ASP A 541 -12.06 -30.18 -21.68
C ASP A 541 -11.55 -29.20 -22.73
N ASP A 542 -12.44 -28.35 -23.24
CA ASP A 542 -12.06 -27.29 -24.17
C ASP A 542 -11.13 -26.28 -23.48
N LYS A 543 -10.07 -25.86 -24.18
CA LYS A 543 -9.10 -24.87 -23.66
C LYS A 543 -9.04 -23.64 -24.54
N ILE A 544 -8.91 -22.47 -23.92
CA ILE A 544 -8.63 -21.22 -24.61
C ILE A 544 -7.16 -20.88 -24.39
N ARG A 545 -6.40 -20.76 -25.48
CA ARG A 545 -4.99 -20.36 -25.43
C ARG A 545 -4.83 -18.91 -25.88
N GLY A 546 -4.37 -18.06 -24.96
CA GLY A 546 -4.00 -16.68 -25.23
C GLY A 546 -2.55 -16.52 -25.67
N GLU A 547 -2.30 -15.58 -26.58
CA GLU A 547 -0.99 -15.16 -27.06
C GLU A 547 -0.99 -13.64 -27.29
N VAL A 548 -0.08 -12.92 -26.66
CA VAL A 548 0.09 -11.47 -26.88
C VAL A 548 0.66 -11.24 -28.27
N LEU A 549 -0.05 -10.46 -29.09
CA LEU A 549 0.36 -10.06 -30.45
C LEU A 549 1.09 -8.71 -30.43
N HIS A 550 0.64 -7.79 -29.59
CA HIS A 550 1.17 -6.44 -29.49
C HIS A 550 1.05 -5.93 -28.06
N GLN A 551 2.05 -5.18 -27.61
CA GLN A 551 2.10 -4.57 -26.29
C GLN A 551 2.84 -3.24 -26.41
N ASP A 552 2.25 -2.18 -25.85
CA ASP A 552 2.84 -0.84 -25.80
C ASP A 552 2.38 -0.12 -24.53
N GLY A 553 3.15 0.86 -24.08
CA GLY A 553 2.81 1.70 -22.94
C GLY A 553 3.48 3.06 -23.02
N ILE A 554 2.70 4.10 -22.73
CA ILE A 554 3.12 5.48 -22.89
C ILE A 554 2.95 6.21 -21.55
N ASN A 555 3.94 7.03 -21.18
CA ASN A 555 3.95 7.89 -19.99
C ASN A 555 3.02 9.10 -20.14
N LEU A 556 1.76 8.84 -20.47
CA LEU A 556 0.66 9.79 -20.59
C LEU A 556 -0.60 9.11 -20.02
N GLY A 557 -1.28 9.76 -19.09
CA GLY A 557 -2.47 9.19 -18.46
C GLY A 557 -3.36 10.26 -17.82
N GLY A 558 -4.19 9.86 -16.86
CA GLY A 558 -5.14 10.74 -16.18
C GLY A 558 -4.50 11.95 -15.49
N ASP A 559 -3.29 11.84 -14.97
CA ASP A 559 -2.58 12.94 -14.31
C ASP A 559 -2.26 14.08 -15.29
N GLN A 560 -2.00 13.76 -16.56
CA GLN A 560 -1.78 14.76 -17.60
C GLN A 560 -3.07 15.50 -17.94
N LEU A 561 -4.20 14.77 -17.97
CA LEU A 561 -5.52 15.40 -18.11
C LEU A 561 -5.80 16.35 -16.95
N VAL A 562 -5.59 15.91 -15.70
CA VAL A 562 -5.74 16.76 -14.51
C VAL A 562 -4.86 18.00 -14.63
N LYS A 563 -3.58 17.86 -14.97
CA LYS A 563 -2.68 19.00 -15.17
C LYS A 563 -3.22 19.98 -16.21
N ARG A 564 -3.67 19.51 -17.37
CA ARG A 564 -4.21 20.40 -18.42
C ARG A 564 -5.52 21.06 -18.02
N LEU A 565 -6.39 20.36 -17.29
CA LEU A 565 -7.59 20.97 -16.70
C LEU A 565 -7.25 22.08 -15.71
N LEU A 566 -6.23 21.88 -14.87
CA LEU A 566 -5.76 22.92 -13.96
C LEU A 566 -5.27 24.15 -14.72
N GLU A 567 -4.45 23.96 -15.75
CA GLU A 567 -3.84 25.04 -16.54
C GLU A 567 -4.84 25.81 -17.39
N CYS A 568 -5.85 25.14 -17.95
CA CYS A 568 -6.76 25.73 -18.93
C CYS A 568 -8.13 26.12 -18.38
N ILE A 569 -8.58 25.50 -17.29
CA ILE A 569 -9.93 25.68 -16.76
C ILE A 569 -9.84 26.12 -15.29
N ILE A 570 -9.38 25.25 -14.39
CA ILE A 570 -9.57 25.45 -12.94
C ILE A 570 -8.81 26.68 -12.42
N VAL A 571 -7.51 26.79 -12.67
CA VAL A 571 -6.70 27.90 -12.14
C VAL A 571 -7.10 29.25 -12.76
N PRO A 572 -7.34 29.37 -14.09
CA PRO A 572 -7.85 30.60 -14.67
C PRO A 572 -9.17 31.07 -14.06
N HIS A 573 -10.16 30.18 -13.90
CA HIS A 573 -11.45 30.53 -13.31
C HIS A 573 -11.32 30.92 -11.84
N LEU A 574 -10.47 30.21 -11.08
CA LEU A 574 -10.18 30.58 -9.69
C LEU A 574 -9.54 31.96 -9.59
N ALA A 575 -8.57 32.25 -10.45
CA ALA A 575 -7.90 33.54 -10.45
C ALA A 575 -8.86 34.68 -10.79
N GLU A 576 -9.72 34.50 -11.79
CA GLU A 576 -10.75 35.48 -12.16
C GLU A 576 -11.76 35.69 -11.02
N ALA A 577 -12.29 34.60 -10.44
CA ALA A 577 -13.31 34.67 -9.39
C ALA A 577 -12.84 35.44 -8.16
N ILE A 578 -11.56 35.29 -7.78
CA ILE A 578 -11.01 35.93 -6.58
C ILE A 578 -10.25 37.23 -6.88
N GLY A 579 -10.03 37.57 -8.16
CA GLY A 579 -9.31 38.78 -8.58
C GLY A 579 -7.78 38.69 -8.45
N LEU A 580 -7.19 37.52 -8.71
CA LEU A 580 -5.74 37.32 -8.76
C LEU A 580 -5.14 37.81 -10.08
N GLU A 581 -4.12 38.66 -10.00
CA GLU A 581 -3.32 39.06 -11.16
C GLU A 581 -2.46 37.91 -11.70
N ALA A 582 -2.15 37.96 -13.01
CA ALA A 582 -1.42 36.89 -13.70
C ALA A 582 -0.03 36.60 -13.10
N GLU A 583 0.69 37.61 -12.60
CA GLU A 583 1.98 37.43 -11.93
C GLU A 583 1.83 36.60 -10.65
N ASP A 584 0.75 36.80 -9.90
CA ASP A 584 0.48 36.07 -8.66
C ASP A 584 0.03 34.64 -8.92
N VAL A 585 -0.74 34.42 -9.99
CA VAL A 585 -1.06 33.07 -10.46
C VAL A 585 0.23 32.30 -10.76
N GLN A 586 1.18 32.90 -11.48
CA GLN A 586 2.47 32.26 -11.77
C GLN A 586 3.31 32.02 -10.51
N LEU A 587 3.30 32.97 -9.57
CA LEU A 587 4.04 32.83 -8.31
C LEU A 587 3.49 31.71 -7.43
N LEU A 588 2.16 31.62 -7.30
CA LEU A 588 1.47 30.67 -6.41
C LEU A 588 1.31 29.29 -7.05
N PHE A 589 0.89 29.21 -8.31
CA PHE A 589 0.48 27.98 -8.96
C PHE A 589 1.35 27.59 -10.17
N GLY A 590 2.22 28.48 -10.64
CA GLY A 590 3.16 28.22 -11.74
C GLY A 590 4.36 27.37 -11.33
N PRO A 591 5.38 27.24 -12.19
CA PRO A 591 6.60 26.49 -11.89
C PRO A 591 7.35 27.00 -10.65
N GLU A 592 8.18 26.13 -10.08
CA GLU A 592 9.04 26.56 -9.00
C GLU A 592 10.14 27.53 -9.49
N VAL A 593 10.30 28.63 -8.74
CA VAL A 593 11.32 29.65 -8.93
C VAL A 593 11.89 30.05 -7.57
N PRO A 594 13.10 30.64 -7.49
CA PRO A 594 13.68 31.05 -6.20
C PRO A 594 12.73 31.87 -5.31
N ARG A 595 11.88 32.71 -5.92
CA ARG A 595 10.92 33.58 -5.22
C ARG A 595 9.76 32.81 -4.54
N ASN A 596 9.39 31.62 -5.01
CA ASN A 596 8.30 30.82 -4.41
C ASN A 596 8.79 29.56 -3.68
N ARG A 597 10.10 29.38 -3.53
CA ARG A 597 10.70 28.24 -2.83
C ARG A 597 10.32 28.21 -1.34
N GLU A 598 10.20 29.38 -0.72
CA GLU A 598 9.80 29.50 0.70
C GLU A 598 8.38 28.99 0.98
N ILE A 599 7.50 29.05 -0.02
CA ILE A 599 6.11 28.58 0.07
C ILE A 599 5.90 27.22 -0.59
N ARG A 600 6.97 26.47 -0.91
CA ARG A 600 6.89 25.18 -1.62
C ARG A 600 5.94 24.20 -0.94
N LEU A 601 6.02 24.06 0.38
CA LEU A 601 5.17 23.13 1.13
C LEU A 601 3.69 23.55 1.07
N GLN A 602 3.40 24.84 1.20
CA GLN A 602 2.05 25.39 1.06
C GLN A 602 1.53 25.16 -0.36
N ARG A 603 2.35 25.36 -1.40
CA ARG A 603 2.00 25.10 -2.80
C ARG A 603 1.68 23.64 -3.05
N ILE A 604 2.48 22.71 -2.53
CA ILE A 604 2.20 21.27 -2.59
C ILE A 604 0.87 20.95 -1.87
N ARG A 605 0.62 21.59 -0.72
CA ARG A 605 -0.63 21.43 0.03
C ARG A 605 -1.84 21.95 -0.75
N TRP A 606 -1.77 23.15 -1.34
CA TRP A 606 -2.85 23.70 -2.18
C TRP A 606 -3.06 22.88 -3.44
N MET A 607 -1.99 22.37 -4.06
CA MET A 607 -2.12 21.48 -5.21
C MET A 607 -2.93 20.23 -4.84
N ASN A 608 -2.56 19.55 -3.75
CA ASN A 608 -3.18 18.28 -3.36
C ASN A 608 -4.56 18.41 -2.69
N HIS A 609 -4.85 19.54 -2.03
CA HIS A 609 -6.05 19.70 -1.19
C HIS A 609 -6.98 20.82 -1.64
N LEU A 610 -6.63 21.59 -2.68
CA LEU A 610 -7.50 22.59 -3.30
C LEU A 610 -7.65 22.33 -4.80
N LEU A 611 -6.55 22.36 -5.56
CA LEU A 611 -6.61 22.31 -7.03
C LEU A 611 -6.99 20.91 -7.57
N VAL A 612 -6.30 19.86 -7.13
CA VAL A 612 -6.61 18.48 -7.57
C VAL A 612 -8.04 18.07 -7.19
N PRO A 613 -8.54 18.32 -5.95
CA PRO A 613 -9.95 18.05 -5.63
C PRO A 613 -10.95 18.76 -6.53
N LEU A 614 -10.72 20.03 -6.89
CA LEU A 614 -11.57 20.75 -7.85
C LEU A 614 -11.54 20.10 -9.24
N ALA A 615 -10.37 19.71 -9.72
CA ALA A 615 -10.24 19.01 -11.00
C ALA A 615 -10.94 17.65 -11.00
N LEU A 616 -10.89 16.91 -9.88
CA LEU A 616 -11.59 15.64 -9.73
C LEU A 616 -13.12 15.82 -9.66
N ALA A 617 -13.61 16.86 -8.99
CA ALA A 617 -15.03 17.22 -8.99
C ALA A 617 -15.51 17.58 -10.41
N TYR A 618 -14.72 18.34 -11.15
CA TYR A 618 -14.98 18.67 -12.55
C TYR A 618 -15.01 17.42 -13.44
N LEU A 619 -14.06 16.50 -13.26
CA LEU A 619 -14.02 15.23 -13.98
C LEU A 619 -15.21 14.32 -13.63
N ALA A 620 -15.70 14.35 -12.40
CA ALA A 620 -16.90 13.62 -11.99
C ALA A 620 -18.13 14.15 -12.72
N CYS A 621 -18.32 15.48 -12.75
CA CYS A 621 -19.38 16.11 -13.54
C CYS A 621 -19.27 15.78 -15.04
N ALA A 622 -18.04 15.75 -15.58
CA ALA A 622 -17.79 15.38 -16.96
C ALA A 622 -18.11 13.91 -17.27
N ALA A 623 -17.83 12.99 -16.34
CA ALA A 623 -18.11 11.57 -16.50
C ALA A 623 -19.61 11.24 -16.40
N GLU A 624 -20.36 11.99 -15.59
CA GLU A 624 -21.80 11.83 -15.39
C GLU A 624 -22.65 12.75 -16.29
N GLU A 625 -22.00 13.60 -17.10
CA GLU A 625 -22.61 14.63 -17.95
C GLU A 625 -23.58 15.56 -17.18
N LEU A 626 -23.10 16.14 -16.08
CA LEU A 626 -23.86 17.03 -15.17
C LEU A 626 -23.47 18.51 -15.37
N PRO A 627 -24.03 19.23 -16.36
CA PRO A 627 -23.65 20.62 -16.67
C PRO A 627 -24.16 21.66 -15.65
N GLU A 628 -25.19 21.32 -14.87
CA GLU A 628 -25.83 22.24 -13.92
C GLU A 628 -25.23 22.18 -12.51
N GLU A 629 -24.36 21.20 -12.23
CA GLU A 629 -23.75 21.05 -10.92
C GLU A 629 -22.68 22.13 -10.67
N VAL A 630 -22.82 22.84 -9.56
CA VAL A 630 -21.92 23.94 -9.19
C VAL A 630 -20.71 23.40 -8.45
N ILE A 631 -19.52 23.69 -8.97
CA ILE A 631 -18.25 23.34 -8.35
C ILE A 631 -17.65 24.61 -7.73
N SER A 632 -17.35 24.55 -6.43
CA SER A 632 -16.68 25.65 -5.74
C SER A 632 -15.71 25.16 -4.66
N HIS A 633 -14.59 25.86 -4.51
CA HIS A 633 -13.63 25.63 -3.43
C HIS A 633 -14.16 26.05 -2.06
N THR A 634 -15.27 26.77 -2.01
CA THR A 634 -15.98 27.09 -0.78
C THR A 634 -16.85 25.93 -0.28
N ASN A 635 -17.04 24.88 -1.09
CA ASN A 635 -17.74 23.66 -0.67
C ASN A 635 -16.83 22.81 0.24
N PRO A 636 -17.17 22.61 1.53
CA PRO A 636 -16.36 21.86 2.48
C PRO A 636 -16.24 20.36 2.15
N ASP A 637 -17.15 19.82 1.33
CA ASP A 637 -17.06 18.43 0.86
C ASP A 637 -15.98 18.25 -0.22
N ILE A 638 -15.58 19.34 -0.90
CA ILE A 638 -14.54 19.34 -1.93
C ILE A 638 -13.20 19.80 -1.33
N VAL A 639 -13.20 20.91 -0.59
CA VAL A 639 -11.99 21.54 -0.06
C VAL A 639 -12.18 21.88 1.41
N ASP A 640 -11.24 21.44 2.23
CA ASP A 640 -11.23 21.76 3.66
C ASP A 640 -11.05 23.28 3.88
N PRO A 641 -11.93 23.95 4.64
CA PRO A 641 -11.86 25.39 4.89
C PRO A 641 -10.50 25.88 5.42
N GLU A 642 -9.73 25.04 6.11
CA GLU A 642 -8.37 25.40 6.55
C GLU A 642 -7.41 25.65 5.38
N ILE A 643 -7.62 24.98 4.25
CA ILE A 643 -6.82 25.15 3.03
C ILE A 643 -7.10 26.51 2.40
N ILE A 644 -8.38 26.92 2.37
CA ILE A 644 -8.82 28.23 1.89
C ILE A 644 -8.21 29.34 2.74
N LYS A 645 -8.30 29.19 4.06
CA LYS A 645 -7.66 30.12 5.01
C LYS A 645 -6.16 30.18 4.79
N SER A 646 -5.49 29.04 4.64
CA SER A 646 -4.04 28.99 4.39
C SER A 646 -3.63 29.71 3.10
N LEU A 647 -4.46 29.66 2.05
CA LEU A 647 -4.22 30.40 0.81
C LEU A 647 -4.41 31.91 1.01
N GLN A 648 -5.49 32.33 1.69
CA GLN A 648 -5.71 33.73 2.04
C GLN A 648 -4.55 34.30 2.87
N ASP A 649 -4.14 33.60 3.93
CA ASP A 649 -3.03 34.02 4.81
C ASP A 649 -1.72 34.21 4.01
N ALA A 650 -1.46 33.36 3.02
CA ALA A 650 -0.27 33.48 2.17
C ALA A 650 -0.37 34.66 1.20
N ILE A 651 -1.54 34.92 0.61
CA ILE A 651 -1.73 36.07 -0.28
C ILE A 651 -1.66 37.38 0.51
N ASP A 652 -2.30 37.44 1.68
CA ASP A 652 -2.25 38.60 2.58
C ASP A 652 -0.80 38.90 3.00
N LYS A 653 0.01 37.87 3.24
CA LYS A 653 1.45 38.04 3.52
C LYS A 653 2.24 38.58 2.32
N LEU A 654 1.87 38.20 1.09
CA LEU A 654 2.60 38.57 -0.14
C LEU A 654 2.18 39.91 -0.73
N ARG A 655 0.93 40.33 -0.55
CA ARG A 655 0.33 41.52 -1.20
C ARG A 655 -0.36 42.48 -0.23
N GLY A 656 -0.56 42.07 1.02
CA GLY A 656 -1.30 42.82 2.02
C GLY A 656 -2.77 42.38 2.12
N PRO A 657 -3.40 42.55 3.29
CA PRO A 657 -4.79 42.17 3.51
C PRO A 657 -5.73 42.97 2.59
N GLY A 658 -6.74 42.28 2.05
CA GLY A 658 -7.75 42.90 1.17
C GLY A 658 -7.36 43.00 -0.30
N TYR A 659 -6.19 42.45 -0.70
CA TYR A 659 -5.81 42.34 -2.10
C TYR A 659 -6.78 41.48 -2.91
N CYS A 660 -7.18 40.33 -2.38
CA CYS A 660 -8.19 39.45 -2.97
C CYS A 660 -9.07 38.82 -1.86
N ASN A 661 -10.24 38.32 -2.24
CA ASN A 661 -11.10 37.53 -1.36
C ASN A 661 -11.15 36.08 -1.83
N VAL A 662 -10.32 35.21 -1.24
CA VAL A 662 -10.28 33.78 -1.58
C VAL A 662 -11.59 33.07 -1.18
N SER A 663 -12.42 33.66 -0.31
CA SER A 663 -13.72 33.09 0.04
C SER A 663 -14.82 33.37 -0.98
N GLN A 664 -14.52 34.09 -2.06
CA GLN A 664 -15.47 34.27 -3.16
C GLN A 664 -15.76 32.93 -3.82
N GLU A 665 -17.03 32.64 -4.08
CA GLU A 665 -17.43 31.40 -4.75
C GLU A 665 -16.87 31.33 -6.17
N LEU A 666 -16.31 30.17 -6.53
CA LEU A 666 -15.80 29.91 -7.87
C LEU A 666 -16.93 29.83 -8.90
N ASN A 667 -18.05 29.21 -8.52
CA ASN A 667 -19.20 28.95 -9.39
C ASN A 667 -18.80 28.37 -10.76
N LEU A 668 -17.92 27.36 -10.73
CA LEU A 668 -17.48 26.64 -11.92
C LEU A 668 -18.54 25.62 -12.32
N TYR A 669 -18.88 25.60 -13.60
CA TYR A 669 -19.78 24.63 -14.21
C TYR A 669 -19.04 23.77 -15.21
N PHE A 670 -19.51 22.53 -15.41
CA PHE A 670 -18.98 21.68 -16.46
C PHE A 670 -19.37 22.23 -17.85
N ASP A 671 -18.37 22.66 -18.61
CA ASP A 671 -18.50 23.06 -20.01
C ASP A 671 -17.93 21.97 -20.90
N LYS A 672 -18.83 21.26 -21.59
CA LYS A 672 -18.48 20.16 -22.47
C LYS A 672 -17.51 20.57 -23.59
N ALA A 673 -17.71 21.72 -24.22
CA ALA A 673 -16.87 22.13 -25.35
C ALA A 673 -15.45 22.50 -24.89
N ALA A 674 -15.34 23.21 -23.77
CA ALA A 674 -14.04 23.53 -23.17
C ALA A 674 -13.31 22.26 -22.71
N PHE A 675 -14.04 21.32 -22.09
CA PHE A 675 -13.50 20.05 -21.63
C PHE A 675 -13.01 19.17 -22.79
N GLU A 676 -13.82 18.97 -23.83
CA GLU A 676 -13.47 18.14 -24.99
C GLU A 676 -12.24 18.68 -25.72
N LYS A 677 -12.08 20.01 -25.79
CA LYS A 677 -10.85 20.62 -26.31
C LYS A 677 -9.63 20.23 -25.49
N VAL A 678 -9.71 20.32 -24.16
CA VAL A 678 -8.60 19.94 -23.26
C VAL A 678 -8.31 18.44 -23.35
N ALA A 679 -9.34 17.61 -23.36
CA ALA A 679 -9.19 16.15 -23.46
C ALA A 679 -8.61 15.74 -24.83
N SER A 680 -9.00 16.40 -25.91
CA SER A 680 -8.45 16.21 -27.25
C SER A 680 -6.95 16.52 -27.29
N GLU A 681 -6.52 17.65 -26.72
CA GLU A 681 -5.09 18.01 -26.64
C GLU A 681 -4.24 16.94 -25.93
N VAL A 682 -4.84 16.16 -25.02
CA VAL A 682 -4.13 15.14 -24.24
C VAL A 682 -4.16 13.78 -24.94
N PHE A 683 -5.32 13.34 -25.45
CA PHE A 683 -5.52 11.95 -25.83
C PHE A 683 -5.68 11.70 -27.32
N ASP A 684 -5.90 12.74 -28.15
CA ASP A 684 -6.30 12.51 -29.54
C ASP A 684 -5.22 11.80 -30.37
N GLU A 685 -3.99 12.32 -30.36
CA GLU A 685 -2.86 11.72 -31.08
C GLU A 685 -2.56 10.29 -30.60
N LEU A 686 -2.60 10.10 -29.28
CA LEU A 686 -2.35 8.81 -28.63
C LEU A 686 -3.40 7.76 -29.03
N LEU A 687 -4.68 8.10 -28.87
CA LEU A 687 -5.78 7.18 -29.18
C LEU A 687 -5.87 6.93 -30.68
N TYR A 688 -5.56 7.91 -31.52
CA TYR A 688 -5.47 7.70 -32.96
C TYR A 688 -4.41 6.65 -33.32
N ASP A 689 -3.20 6.74 -32.77
CA ASP A 689 -2.15 5.75 -33.00
C ASP A 689 -2.54 4.35 -32.47
N PHE A 690 -3.09 4.29 -31.26
CA PHE A 690 -3.53 3.02 -30.66
C PHE A 690 -4.66 2.38 -31.47
N CYS A 691 -5.68 3.15 -31.85
CA CYS A 691 -6.80 2.67 -32.65
C CYS A 691 -6.34 2.23 -34.04
N ARG A 692 -5.38 2.91 -34.66
CA ARG A 692 -4.77 2.47 -35.93
C ARG A 692 -4.14 1.09 -35.79
N ARG A 693 -3.40 0.83 -34.70
CA ARG A 693 -2.82 -0.49 -34.44
C ARG A 693 -3.90 -1.54 -34.22
N ILE A 694 -4.94 -1.23 -33.44
CA ILE A 694 -6.12 -2.11 -33.24
C ILE A 694 -6.74 -2.52 -34.60
N CYS A 695 -6.93 -1.55 -35.50
CA CYS A 695 -7.43 -1.80 -36.86
C CYS A 695 -6.48 -2.68 -37.68
N ASN A 696 -5.17 -2.41 -37.65
CA ASN A 696 -4.17 -3.23 -38.35
C ASN A 696 -4.17 -4.69 -37.87
N TYR A 697 -4.30 -4.90 -36.56
CA TYR A 697 -4.42 -6.23 -35.97
C TYR A 697 -5.83 -6.83 -36.09
N ARG A 698 -6.82 -6.10 -36.62
CA ARG A 698 -8.20 -6.57 -36.83
C ARG A 698 -8.78 -7.19 -35.55
N ALA A 699 -8.68 -6.46 -34.44
CA ALA A 699 -9.27 -6.87 -33.17
C ALA A 699 -10.79 -7.05 -33.32
N ASP A 700 -11.35 -8.10 -32.74
CA ASP A 700 -12.80 -8.35 -32.71
C ASP A 700 -13.45 -7.57 -31.56
N VAL A 701 -12.73 -7.43 -30.44
CA VAL A 701 -13.20 -6.77 -29.22
C VAL A 701 -12.19 -5.71 -28.79
N VAL A 702 -12.67 -4.53 -28.41
CA VAL A 702 -11.86 -3.49 -27.78
C VAL A 702 -12.41 -3.22 -26.39
N LEU A 703 -11.57 -3.43 -25.39
CA LEU A 703 -11.85 -3.15 -23.99
C LEU A 703 -11.20 -1.82 -23.61
N LEU A 704 -11.92 -1.01 -22.86
CA LEU A 704 -11.38 0.21 -22.25
C LEU A 704 -11.33 0.00 -20.73
N ALA A 705 -10.15 0.22 -20.15
CA ALA A 705 -9.90 0.10 -18.72
C ALA A 705 -9.34 1.40 -18.14
N GLY A 706 -9.35 1.49 -16.80
CA GLY A 706 -8.96 2.68 -16.06
C GLY A 706 -10.07 3.73 -15.94
N LEU A 707 -10.03 4.54 -14.88
CA LEU A 707 -11.08 5.54 -14.58
C LEU A 707 -11.34 6.57 -15.70
N PRO A 708 -10.32 7.12 -16.39
CA PRO A 708 -10.52 8.06 -17.50
C PRO A 708 -11.35 7.49 -18.65
N SER A 709 -11.40 6.15 -18.83
CA SER A 709 -12.24 5.53 -19.86
C SER A 709 -13.75 5.73 -19.63
N LYS A 710 -14.18 6.14 -18.43
CA LYS A 710 -15.57 6.51 -18.16
C LYS A 710 -16.01 7.80 -18.86
N LEU A 711 -15.07 8.64 -19.29
CA LEU A 711 -15.37 9.88 -20.00
C LEU A 711 -15.98 9.56 -21.37
N SER A 712 -17.16 10.12 -21.65
CA SER A 712 -17.88 9.87 -22.91
C SER A 712 -17.05 10.27 -24.13
N PHE A 713 -16.26 11.34 -24.03
CA PHE A 713 -15.31 11.78 -25.05
C PHE A 713 -14.29 10.69 -25.46
N ILE A 714 -13.66 10.03 -24.48
CA ILE A 714 -12.68 8.97 -24.75
C ILE A 714 -13.33 7.78 -25.47
N GLN A 715 -14.53 7.39 -25.02
CA GLN A 715 -15.29 6.32 -25.67
C GLN A 715 -15.69 6.69 -27.10
N GLN A 716 -16.09 7.93 -27.33
CA GLN A 716 -16.45 8.43 -28.66
C GLN A 716 -15.25 8.49 -29.60
N LEU A 717 -14.07 8.92 -29.14
CA LEU A 717 -12.84 8.89 -29.95
C LEU A 717 -12.52 7.46 -30.40
N VAL A 718 -12.53 6.50 -29.48
CA VAL A 718 -12.25 5.10 -29.81
C VAL A 718 -13.28 4.54 -30.79
N ARG A 719 -14.57 4.82 -30.58
CA ARG A 719 -15.65 4.42 -31.53
C ARG A 719 -15.50 5.07 -32.91
N THR A 720 -14.95 6.27 -32.96
CA THR A 720 -14.71 6.99 -34.22
C THR A 720 -13.53 6.40 -34.98
N TYR A 721 -12.45 6.04 -34.28
CA TYR A 721 -11.21 5.55 -34.89
C TYR A 721 -11.19 4.05 -35.14
N VAL A 722 -11.96 3.26 -34.40
CA VAL A 722 -12.12 1.82 -34.63
C VAL A 722 -13.52 1.54 -35.17
N PRO A 723 -13.67 1.29 -36.48
CA PRO A 723 -14.94 0.90 -37.07
C PRO A 723 -15.22 -0.57 -36.72
N LEU A 724 -15.67 -0.81 -35.48
CA LEU A 724 -16.27 -2.09 -35.09
C LEU A 724 -17.75 -2.06 -35.46
N ALA A 725 -18.23 -3.15 -36.07
CA ALA A 725 -19.60 -3.29 -36.54
C ALA A 725 -20.60 -3.47 -35.39
#